data_AF-M0JI04-F1
#
_entry.id   AF-M0JI04-F1
#
_cell.length_a   1.000
_cell.length_b   1.000
_cell.length_c   1.000
_cell.angle_alpha   90.00
_cell.angle_beta   90.00
_cell.angle_gamma   90.00
#
_symmetry.space_group_name_H-M   'P 1'
#
loop_
_entity.id
_entity.type
_entity.pdbx_description
1 polymer ?
#
loop_
_entity_poly.entity_id
_entity_poly.type
_entity_poly.pdbx_seq_one_letter_code
_entity_poly.pdbx_strand_id
1 'polypeptide(L)'
;MDDTNPPKKEDPTATKHANEPRERESTPANGETDEPAANAVDGRRKRNLNRRDYLRLGVATVAASSTGIIGSAAAATERYGIQFNRVVNAVDDLGMDPNGNTAIDSALNNTLSDGNVLIEFPAGDYYFSSTNTFGSPDNWGIRGLGSTPSDVRFFTDAGEGKFFLKTNGGSGQLVENVTLDYSSAKDGSLGMAIRGPDAIRVQDVHYVGFNPTDGNGAVNNLVPMATDPNGSAVIDGVKRTGPTDIVSHGHLDGNSNEGPVWLGERHEGSILFRNCHFENTGTNAVYASRTPGTVHYDNCLFKNNNQTSIRIGGGGGDRNTIRDCTFLIDTANADPDNGGEFINPHGVICETNRVTPGPILIENCEFMYKTGPDRGRCIFVDGNAGPIEVRNSRVRSEVSSANAVYARTDPRWSDPAPDQSIDIINSQFSGAGELEVVGGRSAIMDGGCLSSPVSGVDIYDNVSRDACTIPDTSASTESTDDSTTTEDSTTTTTLDNQITVTGTGTKTNYRYAVSGTVEPTSDIEGWDDVSESSVDAWVTSDGTNDTYTYSKALTSVEFVEGEAEVSVNGVQVDPTTLSADSAYPNTLQIVGNGTTTNYVASVSGEITDHPAFGTPLSNYDTVDGGAIDGWITNEMDGIQFSGQLESIEFVEGGTTVYLNGSEIDPANYNGTTTEPALTVTTDTVSDVKSTSATLNGTLSDLGGASSADVAFEYRPAGGSWTATATQTLSSSGSFSQSVSGLSGSTDYEYRAAVAASDGDTMTGGTKTFTSGQATTDSPPNIDRLNVFEAGRNNPHARITVNWYVSDMDGDLDTVSLKITDDTGSVVRSTSWTFNGTSTASDTDEYRIRKGGGVDYTVSIAVTDSAGNSVTDQTVVSS
;
A
#
# COMPACT_ATOMS: atom_id res chain seq x y z
N MET A 1 9.28 -56.54 -68.71
CA MET A 1 10.32 -55.62 -68.23
C MET A 1 9.81 -55.16 -66.90
N ASP A 2 10.10 -56.03 -65.94
CA ASP A 2 9.63 -56.06 -64.57
C ASP A 2 10.82 -55.72 -63.69
N ASP A 3 10.56 -55.05 -62.57
CA ASP A 3 11.04 -55.57 -61.28
C ASP A 3 10.28 -54.85 -60.15
N THR A 4 9.23 -55.52 -59.66
CA THR A 4 8.56 -55.21 -58.40
C THR A 4 8.17 -56.51 -57.69
N ASN A 5 8.65 -56.69 -56.45
CA ASN A 5 8.05 -57.34 -55.24
C ASN A 5 9.17 -57.94 -54.34
N PRO A 6 8.94 -58.38 -53.07
CA PRO A 6 7.76 -58.31 -52.17
C PRO A 6 8.17 -58.06 -50.65
N PRO A 7 7.46 -58.50 -49.56
CA PRO A 7 6.03 -58.43 -49.14
C PRO A 7 5.73 -58.05 -47.65
N LYS A 8 4.46 -57.71 -47.38
CA LYS A 8 3.49 -58.05 -46.28
C LYS A 8 3.87 -58.09 -44.77
N LYS A 9 2.93 -57.63 -43.92
CA LYS A 9 2.31 -58.43 -42.82
C LYS A 9 0.97 -57.85 -42.28
N GLU A 10 0.08 -58.75 -41.88
CA GLU A 10 -1.23 -58.56 -41.20
C GLU A 10 -1.15 -58.90 -39.68
N ASP A 11 -2.17 -58.41 -38.96
CA ASP A 11 -2.61 -58.47 -37.53
C ASP A 11 -2.66 -59.88 -36.87
N PRO A 12 -2.68 -60.10 -35.50
CA PRO A 12 -3.89 -59.87 -34.67
C PRO A 12 -3.77 -59.70 -33.10
N THR A 13 -4.83 -59.15 -32.48
CA THR A 13 -5.42 -59.43 -31.12
C THR A 13 -4.66 -59.16 -29.79
N ALA A 14 -5.32 -58.48 -28.83
CA ALA A 14 -5.27 -58.83 -27.40
C ALA A 14 -6.47 -58.30 -26.57
N THR A 15 -6.94 -59.16 -25.69
CA THR A 15 -8.16 -59.15 -24.86
C THR A 15 -7.92 -58.60 -23.45
N LYS A 16 -9.03 -58.26 -22.77
CA LYS A 16 -9.17 -57.75 -21.38
C LYS A 16 -8.64 -58.66 -20.24
N HIS A 17 -8.46 -58.00 -19.08
CA HIS A 17 -8.33 -58.47 -17.68
C HIS A 17 -6.95 -59.02 -17.28
N ALA A 18 -6.33 -58.70 -16.14
CA ALA A 18 -6.69 -57.92 -14.96
C ALA A 18 -5.39 -57.53 -14.23
N ASN A 19 -5.37 -56.41 -13.49
CA ASN A 19 -4.83 -56.38 -12.13
C ASN A 19 -5.29 -55.13 -11.40
N GLU A 20 -5.56 -55.35 -10.12
CA GLU A 20 -6.35 -54.57 -9.20
C GLU A 20 -5.77 -53.18 -8.84
N PRO A 21 -6.65 -52.25 -8.41
CA PRO A 21 -6.26 -50.99 -7.80
C PRO A 21 -5.92 -51.20 -6.31
N ARG A 22 -4.84 -50.58 -5.83
CA ARG A 22 -4.61 -50.38 -4.39
C ARG A 22 -5.04 -48.98 -3.97
N GLU A 23 -6.23 -48.96 -3.37
CA GLU A 23 -6.63 -48.21 -2.17
C GLU A 23 -5.92 -46.87 -1.87
N ARG A 24 -6.68 -45.78 -2.02
CA ARG A 24 -6.94 -44.89 -0.88
C ARG A 24 -8.42 -44.95 -0.58
N GLU A 25 -8.74 -45.54 0.57
CA GLU A 25 -10.09 -45.68 1.09
C GLU A 25 -10.73 -44.31 1.35
N SER A 26 -11.85 -44.09 0.68
CA SER A 26 -12.99 -43.39 1.24
C SER A 26 -13.67 -44.28 2.29
N THR A 27 -14.12 -43.73 3.41
CA THR A 27 -15.22 -44.33 4.18
C THR A 27 -16.51 -43.52 3.99
N PRO A 28 -17.68 -44.20 4.04
CA PRO A 28 -18.80 -43.89 3.18
C PRO A 28 -20.08 -43.48 3.94
N ALA A 29 -21.03 -42.92 3.22
CA ALA A 29 -22.44 -42.88 3.61
C ALA A 29 -23.11 -44.23 3.32
N ASN A 30 -23.97 -44.70 4.23
CA ASN A 30 -24.99 -45.72 4.00
C ASN A 30 -26.30 -45.29 4.69
N GLY A 31 -27.43 -45.43 3.98
CA GLY A 31 -28.81 -45.36 4.50
C GLY A 31 -29.14 -46.53 5.44
N GLU A 32 -30.31 -46.64 6.08
CA GLU A 32 -31.67 -46.45 5.54
C GLU A 32 -32.71 -46.46 6.69
N THR A 33 -33.92 -45.96 6.39
CA THR A 33 -35.26 -46.23 6.99
C THR A 33 -35.58 -45.85 8.46
N ASP A 34 -36.45 -44.85 8.67
CA ASP A 34 -37.87 -45.07 9.01
C ASP A 34 -38.61 -43.74 9.24
N GLU A 35 -39.71 -43.52 8.49
CA GLU A 35 -40.80 -42.64 8.93
C GLU A 35 -41.75 -43.44 9.84
N PRO A 36 -42.40 -42.79 10.83
CA PRO A 36 -43.81 -42.48 10.59
C PRO A 36 -44.24 -41.07 11.01
N ALA A 37 -45.32 -40.65 10.37
CA ALA A 37 -45.92 -39.33 10.35
C ALA A 37 -46.64 -38.86 11.63
N ALA A 38 -46.83 -37.54 11.64
CA ALA A 38 -47.94 -36.74 12.17
C ALA A 38 -47.98 -36.41 13.68
N ASN A 39 -47.77 -35.12 14.01
CA ASN A 39 -48.89 -34.21 14.25
C ASN A 39 -48.46 -32.74 14.40
N ALA A 40 -49.40 -31.87 14.04
CA ALA A 40 -49.25 -30.45 13.79
C ALA A 40 -49.34 -29.54 15.04
N VAL A 41 -49.06 -28.25 14.78
CA VAL A 41 -49.64 -27.02 15.36
C VAL A 41 -48.74 -26.22 16.34
N ASP A 42 -48.26 -25.07 15.81
CA ASP A 42 -48.40 -23.69 16.34
C ASP A 42 -47.13 -22.82 16.35
N GLY A 43 -47.08 -21.89 15.41
CA GLY A 43 -46.82 -20.47 15.61
C GLY A 43 -45.73 -20.00 16.58
N ARG A 44 -44.72 -19.30 16.03
CA ARG A 44 -44.65 -17.82 16.06
C ARG A 44 -43.37 -17.29 15.40
N ARG A 45 -43.59 -16.34 14.48
CA ARG A 45 -42.60 -15.43 13.88
C ARG A 45 -41.65 -14.82 14.91
N LYS A 46 -40.34 -14.80 14.63
CA LYS A 46 -39.42 -13.80 15.19
C LYS A 46 -39.10 -12.74 14.13
N ARG A 47 -39.26 -11.50 14.59
CA ARG A 47 -39.09 -10.21 13.93
C ARG A 47 -37.62 -9.78 14.05
N ASN A 48 -37.16 -9.07 13.03
CA ASN A 48 -35.88 -8.35 12.95
C ASN A 48 -35.58 -7.52 14.21
N LEU A 49 -34.32 -7.52 14.65
CA LEU A 49 -33.80 -6.58 15.64
C LEU A 49 -32.82 -5.62 14.95
N ASN A 50 -32.96 -4.34 15.30
CA ASN A 50 -32.30 -3.17 14.74
C ASN A 50 -31.09 -2.75 15.59
N ARG A 51 -30.19 -1.98 14.97
CA ARG A 51 -28.86 -1.47 15.40
C ARG A 51 -28.78 -0.63 16.71
N ARG A 52 -29.56 -0.87 17.77
CA ARG A 52 -29.54 -0.01 18.99
C ARG A 52 -29.20 -0.67 20.33
N ASP A 53 -28.79 -1.94 20.36
CA ASP A 53 -28.52 -2.67 21.61
C ASP A 53 -27.02 -2.91 21.94
N TYR A 54 -26.06 -2.33 21.20
CA TYR A 54 -24.62 -2.58 21.44
C TYR A 54 -23.96 -1.76 22.57
N LEU A 55 -24.71 -0.90 23.28
CA LEU A 55 -24.18 -0.12 24.40
C LEU A 55 -24.87 -0.53 25.71
N ARG A 56 -24.28 -1.54 26.38
CA ARG A 56 -24.27 -1.74 27.85
C ARG A 56 -23.81 -3.17 28.16
N LEU A 57 -22.54 -3.36 28.50
CA LEU A 57 -22.06 -4.34 29.51
C LEU A 57 -20.53 -4.31 29.53
N GLY A 58 -19.96 -3.75 30.59
CA GLY A 58 -18.52 -3.71 30.81
C GLY A 58 -18.21 -3.35 32.26
N VAL A 59 -18.61 -4.20 33.22
CA VAL A 59 -18.11 -4.18 34.60
C VAL A 59 -18.00 -5.63 35.11
N ALA A 60 -16.83 -5.94 35.68
CA ALA A 60 -16.50 -6.95 36.71
C ALA A 60 -15.64 -8.18 36.33
N THR A 61 -14.34 -8.04 36.63
CA THR A 61 -13.51 -8.86 37.56
C THR A 61 -12.99 -10.27 37.16
N VAL A 62 -11.71 -10.26 36.72
CA VAL A 62 -10.52 -11.11 37.01
C VAL A 62 -10.66 -12.50 37.68
N ALA A 63 -10.05 -13.54 37.06
CA ALA A 63 -9.07 -14.44 37.70
C ALA A 63 -8.32 -15.40 36.72
N ALA A 64 -7.00 -15.48 36.93
CA ALA A 64 -6.05 -16.60 36.70
C ALA A 64 -5.21 -16.74 35.40
N SER A 65 -3.94 -16.28 35.53
CA SER A 65 -2.64 -16.92 35.22
C SER A 65 -2.20 -17.25 33.78
N SER A 66 -1.17 -16.57 33.28
CA SER A 66 0.21 -17.09 33.12
C SER A 66 1.18 -16.05 32.53
N THR A 67 2.46 -16.28 32.79
CA THR A 67 3.71 -15.55 32.49
C THR A 67 3.90 -14.96 31.08
N GLY A 68 4.50 -13.76 31.00
CA GLY A 68 5.17 -13.25 29.78
C GLY A 68 5.49 -11.77 29.85
N ILE A 69 6.71 -11.39 29.47
CA ILE A 69 7.25 -10.02 29.37
C ILE A 69 6.26 -9.11 28.63
N ILE A 70 5.80 -8.00 29.22
CA ILE A 70 4.88 -7.06 28.55
C ILE A 70 5.69 -5.88 28.02
N GLY A 71 6.12 -5.99 26.77
CA GLY A 71 6.41 -4.84 25.92
C GLY A 71 5.16 -3.95 25.83
N SER A 72 5.36 -2.64 25.89
CA SER A 72 4.31 -1.63 25.89
C SER A 72 3.58 -1.61 24.55
N ALA A 73 2.55 -2.44 24.41
CA ALA A 73 1.59 -2.38 23.31
C ALA A 73 0.88 -1.02 23.29
N ALA A 74 0.90 -0.34 22.14
CA ALA A 74 0.11 0.86 21.93
C ALA A 74 -1.39 0.53 21.89
N ALA A 75 -2.23 1.52 22.23
CA ALA A 75 -3.68 1.39 22.37
C ALA A 75 -4.37 0.88 21.09
N ALA A 76 -5.58 0.33 21.25
CA ALA A 76 -6.36 -0.21 20.15
C ALA A 76 -6.51 0.80 19.00
N THR A 77 -6.34 0.33 17.75
CA THR A 77 -6.44 1.13 16.53
C THR A 77 -7.39 0.47 15.53
N GLU A 78 -8.04 1.30 14.72
CA GLU A 78 -8.88 0.84 13.61
C GLU A 78 -8.21 1.20 12.29
N ARG A 79 -8.13 0.24 11.37
CA ARG A 79 -7.60 0.47 10.03
C ARG A 79 -8.41 -0.28 8.99
N TYR A 80 -8.95 0.45 8.01
CA TYR A 80 -9.85 -0.09 6.98
C TYR A 80 -11.04 -0.89 7.55
N GLY A 81 -11.54 -0.50 8.72
CA GLY A 81 -12.63 -1.22 9.42
C GLY A 81 -12.18 -2.43 10.24
N ILE A 82 -10.88 -2.74 10.29
CA ILE A 82 -10.30 -3.83 11.08
C ILE A 82 -9.82 -3.28 12.42
N GLN A 83 -10.19 -3.93 13.52
CA GLN A 83 -9.93 -3.47 14.89
C GLN A 83 -8.75 -4.22 15.51
N PHE A 84 -7.62 -3.56 15.71
CA PHE A 84 -6.45 -4.13 16.37
C PHE A 84 -6.41 -3.67 17.82
N ASN A 85 -6.36 -4.60 18.78
CA ASN A 85 -6.31 -4.25 20.20
C ASN A 85 -4.90 -3.87 20.66
N ARG A 86 -3.89 -4.26 19.91
CA ARG A 86 -2.48 -4.06 20.21
C ARG A 86 -1.74 -3.71 18.92
N VAL A 87 -1.00 -2.60 18.95
CA VAL A 87 -0.03 -2.25 17.91
C VAL A 87 1.36 -2.43 18.49
N VAL A 88 2.25 -3.08 17.73
CA VAL A 88 3.63 -3.36 18.12
C VAL A 88 4.59 -2.97 16.99
N ASN A 89 5.73 -2.41 17.36
CA ASN A 89 6.83 -2.14 16.44
C ASN A 89 7.64 -3.42 16.19
N ALA A 90 7.86 -3.76 14.92
CA ALA A 90 8.59 -4.96 14.51
C ALA A 90 9.99 -5.05 15.13
N VAL A 91 10.72 -3.93 15.20
CA VAL A 91 12.09 -3.88 15.69
C VAL A 91 12.12 -3.69 17.20
N ASP A 92 11.48 -2.64 17.70
CA ASP A 92 11.61 -2.24 19.10
C ASP A 92 10.89 -3.19 20.07
N ASP A 93 9.69 -3.66 19.71
CA ASP A 93 8.88 -4.52 20.58
C ASP A 93 9.12 -6.01 20.33
N LEU A 94 9.34 -6.39 19.07
CA LEU A 94 9.46 -7.81 18.68
C LEU A 94 10.90 -8.26 18.39
N GLY A 95 11.86 -7.33 18.35
CA GLY A 95 13.27 -7.64 18.12
C GLY A 95 13.59 -8.16 16.72
N MET A 96 12.75 -7.86 15.72
CA MET A 96 13.02 -8.24 14.32
C MET A 96 14.21 -7.45 13.77
N ASP A 97 15.04 -8.09 12.95
CA ASP A 97 16.22 -7.46 12.35
C ASP A 97 15.85 -6.75 11.04
N PRO A 98 15.93 -5.41 10.97
CA PRO A 98 15.59 -4.63 9.76
C PRO A 98 16.72 -4.62 8.71
N ASN A 99 17.82 -5.33 8.95
CA ASN A 99 18.92 -5.47 7.99
C ASN A 99 18.99 -6.87 7.36
N GLY A 100 18.05 -7.75 7.72
CA GLY A 100 17.90 -9.06 7.09
C GLY A 100 18.99 -10.09 7.44
N ASN A 101 19.78 -9.88 8.51
CA ASN A 101 20.78 -10.86 8.93
C ASN A 101 20.17 -12.01 9.74
N THR A 102 19.02 -11.77 10.38
CA THR A 102 18.33 -12.75 11.22
C THR A 102 16.88 -12.93 10.75
N ALA A 103 16.41 -14.18 10.73
CA ALA A 103 15.08 -14.52 10.25
C ALA A 103 13.99 -14.06 11.23
N ILE A 104 12.94 -13.41 10.72
CA ILE A 104 11.84 -12.86 11.53
C ILE A 104 10.75 -13.87 11.88
N ASP A 105 10.83 -15.11 11.36
CA ASP A 105 9.77 -16.12 11.41
C ASP A 105 9.22 -16.34 12.83
N SER A 106 10.08 -16.43 13.84
CA SER A 106 9.66 -16.72 15.22
C SER A 106 8.83 -15.57 15.82
N ALA A 107 9.27 -14.33 15.62
CA ALA A 107 8.56 -13.15 16.12
C ALA A 107 7.22 -12.96 15.38
N LEU A 108 7.22 -13.19 14.07
CA LEU A 108 6.01 -13.14 13.24
C LEU A 108 4.98 -14.17 13.73
N ASN A 109 5.37 -15.45 13.79
CA ASN A 109 4.51 -16.57 14.22
C ASN A 109 3.91 -16.39 15.62
N ASN A 110 4.63 -15.75 16.55
CA ASN A 110 4.12 -15.49 17.91
C ASN A 110 2.92 -14.54 17.91
N THR A 111 2.98 -13.43 17.17
CA THR A 111 1.87 -12.46 17.11
C THR A 111 0.60 -13.03 16.46
N LEU A 112 0.76 -14.01 15.58
CA LEU A 112 -0.34 -14.64 14.85
C LEU A 112 -1.18 -15.60 15.68
N SER A 113 -0.62 -16.11 16.77
CA SER A 113 -1.36 -16.90 17.76
C SER A 113 -2.21 -16.02 18.69
N ASP A 114 -1.83 -14.74 18.86
CA ASP A 114 -2.52 -13.80 19.74
C ASP A 114 -3.81 -13.25 19.10
N GLY A 115 -3.78 -12.95 17.79
CA GLY A 115 -4.83 -12.20 17.09
C GLY A 115 -4.99 -10.77 17.66
N ASN A 116 -5.75 -9.91 16.99
CA ASN A 116 -5.94 -8.50 17.39
C ASN A 116 -4.62 -7.70 17.49
N VAL A 117 -3.65 -8.01 16.64
CA VAL A 117 -2.33 -7.37 16.60
C VAL A 117 -2.07 -6.76 15.23
N LEU A 118 -1.66 -5.49 15.22
CA LEU A 118 -1.03 -4.84 14.07
C LEU A 118 0.47 -4.73 14.32
N ILE A 119 1.28 -5.26 13.42
CA ILE A 119 2.74 -5.09 13.46
C ILE A 119 3.11 -3.96 12.51
N GLU A 120 3.79 -2.94 13.04
CA GLU A 120 4.34 -1.85 12.23
C GLU A 120 5.82 -2.12 11.95
N PHE A 121 6.17 -2.18 10.68
CA PHE A 121 7.53 -2.40 10.19
C PHE A 121 8.14 -1.05 9.79
N PRO A 122 9.17 -0.56 10.51
CA PRO A 122 10.02 0.52 10.03
C PRO A 122 10.68 0.18 8.70
N ALA A 123 11.17 1.19 7.98
CA ALA A 123 11.97 0.98 6.76
C ALA A 123 13.13 0.01 7.02
N GLY A 124 13.33 -0.94 6.11
CA GLY A 124 14.34 -1.99 6.24
C GLY A 124 14.06 -3.22 5.38
N ASP A 125 15.04 -4.12 5.43
CA ASP A 125 15.05 -5.42 4.76
C ASP A 125 14.87 -6.52 5.80
N TYR A 126 13.79 -7.29 5.67
CA TYR A 126 13.41 -8.30 6.65
C TYR A 126 13.47 -9.69 6.03
N TYR A 127 14.40 -10.50 6.52
CA TYR A 127 14.60 -11.86 6.07
C TYR A 127 13.61 -12.81 6.74
N PHE A 128 12.99 -13.69 5.97
CA PHE A 128 12.25 -14.85 6.49
C PHE A 128 12.76 -16.14 5.86
N SER A 129 12.84 -17.18 6.67
CA SER A 129 13.50 -18.44 6.31
C SER A 129 12.53 -19.53 5.87
N SER A 130 11.24 -19.39 6.16
CA SER A 130 10.24 -20.45 5.95
C SER A 130 8.90 -19.95 5.45
N THR A 131 8.10 -20.84 4.85
CA THR A 131 6.70 -20.53 4.58
C THR A 131 5.93 -20.42 5.89
N ASN A 132 5.41 -19.23 6.21
CA ASN A 132 4.69 -19.03 7.46
C ASN A 132 3.20 -19.36 7.26
N THR A 133 2.75 -20.45 7.89
CA THR A 133 1.35 -20.90 7.84
C THR A 133 0.66 -20.61 9.16
N PHE A 134 -0.44 -19.89 9.08
CA PHE A 134 -1.20 -19.37 10.19
C PHE A 134 -2.60 -19.95 10.14
N GLY A 135 -3.17 -20.26 11.31
CA GLY A 135 -4.48 -20.90 11.41
C GLY A 135 -5.60 -19.98 10.94
N SER A 136 -6.25 -19.31 11.89
CA SER A 136 -7.42 -18.47 11.63
C SER A 136 -7.32 -17.17 12.43
N PRO A 137 -6.35 -16.30 12.12
CA PRO A 137 -6.12 -15.10 12.93
C PRO A 137 -7.24 -14.08 12.72
N ASP A 138 -7.87 -13.67 13.82
CA ASP A 138 -8.82 -12.56 13.81
C ASP A 138 -8.07 -11.24 14.05
N ASN A 139 -8.41 -10.22 13.28
CA ASN A 139 -7.88 -8.86 13.38
C ASN A 139 -6.34 -8.82 13.47
N TRP A 140 -5.67 -9.45 12.51
CA TRP A 140 -4.22 -9.48 12.46
C TRP A 140 -3.71 -8.77 11.20
N GLY A 141 -2.61 -8.03 11.32
CA GLY A 141 -2.03 -7.42 10.15
C GLY A 141 -0.62 -6.92 10.32
N ILE A 142 -0.04 -6.54 9.18
CA ILE A 142 1.24 -5.87 9.07
C ILE A 142 1.10 -4.59 8.26
N ARG A 143 1.94 -3.61 8.58
CA ARG A 143 2.02 -2.32 7.89
C ARG A 143 3.46 -1.84 7.80
N GLY A 144 3.93 -1.50 6.61
CA GLY A 144 5.17 -0.75 6.44
C GLY A 144 5.00 0.74 6.76
N LEU A 145 5.97 1.33 7.45
CA LEU A 145 5.98 2.74 7.84
C LEU A 145 6.75 3.65 6.86
N GLY A 146 7.24 3.08 5.76
CA GLY A 146 7.93 3.83 4.72
C GLY A 146 7.02 4.76 3.91
N SER A 147 7.64 5.69 3.18
CA SER A 147 6.98 6.57 2.22
C SER A 147 6.45 5.83 0.99
N THR A 148 7.11 4.74 0.61
CA THR A 148 6.73 3.86 -0.49
C THR A 148 6.80 2.40 -0.05
N PRO A 149 6.09 1.47 -0.73
CA PRO A 149 6.17 0.05 -0.39
C PRO A 149 7.59 -0.53 -0.46
N SER A 150 8.49 0.05 -1.25
CA SER A 150 9.89 -0.39 -1.40
C SER A 150 10.77 -0.08 -0.19
N ASP A 151 10.33 0.80 0.71
CA ASP A 151 11.08 1.11 1.93
C ASP A 151 11.05 -0.05 2.93
N VAL A 152 10.07 -0.96 2.83
CA VAL A 152 9.92 -2.15 3.68
C VAL A 152 9.88 -3.39 2.81
N ARG A 153 10.98 -4.14 2.79
CA ARG A 153 11.15 -5.29 1.89
C ARG A 153 11.23 -6.59 2.68
N PHE A 154 10.45 -7.58 2.28
CA PHE A 154 10.59 -8.95 2.77
C PHE A 154 11.22 -9.82 1.69
N PHE A 155 12.23 -10.60 2.09
CA PHE A 155 12.96 -11.49 1.20
C PHE A 155 13.30 -12.81 1.88
N THR A 156 13.71 -13.80 1.09
CA THR A 156 14.10 -15.14 1.55
C THR A 156 15.35 -15.62 0.79
N ASP A 157 15.89 -16.77 1.19
CA ASP A 157 16.92 -17.50 0.45
C ASP A 157 16.50 -17.78 -1.00
N ALA A 158 17.47 -17.72 -1.90
CA ALA A 158 17.32 -18.11 -3.30
C ALA A 158 17.02 -19.62 -3.46
N GLY A 159 16.36 -19.97 -4.57
CA GLY A 159 16.23 -21.35 -5.07
C GLY A 159 14.93 -22.09 -4.74
N GLU A 160 14.01 -21.53 -3.94
CA GLU A 160 12.70 -22.16 -3.67
C GLU A 160 11.57 -21.14 -3.48
N GLY A 161 10.37 -21.49 -3.96
CA GLY A 161 9.17 -20.70 -3.74
C GLY A 161 8.67 -20.77 -2.31
N LYS A 162 8.41 -19.61 -1.69
CA LYS A 162 7.90 -19.54 -0.31
C LYS A 162 6.71 -18.60 -0.21
N PHE A 163 5.78 -18.93 0.68
CA PHE A 163 4.73 -17.99 1.05
C PHE A 163 5.16 -17.21 2.29
N PHE A 164 5.23 -15.89 2.17
CA PHE A 164 5.42 -15.00 3.31
C PHE A 164 4.32 -15.23 4.37
N LEU A 165 3.07 -15.39 3.91
CA LEU A 165 1.89 -15.59 4.74
C LEU A 165 0.92 -16.59 4.13
N LYS A 166 0.42 -17.55 4.92
CA LYS A 166 -0.72 -18.42 4.56
C LYS A 166 -1.73 -18.52 5.69
N THR A 167 -2.88 -17.90 5.56
CA THR A 167 -3.99 -18.03 6.50
C THR A 167 -5.10 -18.93 5.94
N ASN A 168 -5.89 -19.53 6.84
CA ASN A 168 -6.98 -20.42 6.45
C ASN A 168 -8.21 -20.27 7.38
N GLY A 169 -8.62 -19.03 7.60
CA GLY A 169 -9.74 -18.61 8.44
C GLY A 169 -9.40 -17.29 9.14
N GLY A 170 -10.27 -16.85 10.06
CA GLY A 170 -10.10 -15.59 10.81
C GLY A 170 -10.50 -14.36 9.98
N SER A 171 -11.22 -13.42 10.58
CA SER A 171 -11.70 -12.20 9.91
C SER A 171 -10.86 -10.99 10.31
N GLY A 172 -10.70 -10.02 9.42
CA GLY A 172 -9.86 -8.85 9.70
C GLY A 172 -8.39 -9.15 9.48
N GLN A 173 -7.97 -9.22 8.22
CA GLN A 173 -6.59 -9.52 7.86
C GLN A 173 -6.03 -8.40 6.99
N LEU A 174 -4.90 -7.80 7.41
CA LEU A 174 -4.30 -6.64 6.74
C LEU A 174 -2.84 -6.90 6.34
N VAL A 175 -2.49 -6.61 5.09
CA VAL A 175 -1.11 -6.44 4.63
C VAL A 175 -1.02 -5.11 3.91
N GLU A 176 -0.12 -4.23 4.33
CA GLU A 176 -0.08 -2.86 3.83
C GLU A 176 1.33 -2.29 3.65
N ASN A 177 1.54 -1.60 2.52
CA ASN A 177 2.71 -0.74 2.24
C ASN A 177 4.05 -1.48 2.37
N VAL A 178 4.18 -2.60 1.65
CA VAL A 178 5.34 -3.50 1.74
C VAL A 178 5.69 -4.09 0.37
N THR A 179 6.94 -4.51 0.22
CA THR A 179 7.42 -5.22 -0.95
C THR A 179 7.79 -6.66 -0.60
N LEU A 180 7.31 -7.62 -1.40
CA LEU A 180 7.87 -8.97 -1.45
C LEU A 180 8.92 -9.01 -2.55
N ASP A 181 10.19 -9.01 -2.14
CA ASP A 181 11.35 -8.89 -3.02
C ASP A 181 12.02 -10.25 -3.23
N TYR A 182 12.03 -10.70 -4.48
CA TYR A 182 12.73 -11.89 -4.93
C TYR A 182 13.70 -11.59 -6.07
N SER A 183 14.32 -10.41 -6.06
CA SER A 183 15.27 -9.95 -7.09
C SER A 183 16.63 -10.65 -7.05
N SER A 184 16.95 -11.39 -5.98
CA SER A 184 18.25 -12.02 -5.77
C SER A 184 18.49 -13.28 -6.62
N ALA A 185 17.43 -13.87 -7.20
CA ALA A 185 17.47 -15.11 -7.94
C ALA A 185 16.45 -15.14 -9.08
N LYS A 186 16.65 -16.07 -10.04
CA LYS A 186 15.67 -16.36 -11.10
C LYS A 186 14.86 -17.62 -10.84
N ASP A 187 15.23 -18.42 -9.84
CA ASP A 187 14.56 -19.64 -9.41
C ASP A 187 13.95 -19.47 -8.01
N GLY A 188 12.65 -19.74 -7.90
CA GLY A 188 11.77 -19.44 -6.78
C GLY A 188 10.96 -18.16 -6.96
N SER A 189 10.03 -17.91 -6.03
CA SER A 189 9.19 -16.71 -5.98
C SER A 189 8.52 -16.56 -4.61
N LEU A 190 7.91 -15.41 -4.36
CA LEU A 190 7.19 -15.12 -3.11
C LEU A 190 5.68 -15.04 -3.30
N GLY A 191 4.96 -15.61 -2.33
CA GLY A 191 3.50 -15.63 -2.33
C GLY A 191 2.86 -15.23 -1.00
N MET A 192 1.57 -14.91 -1.05
CA MET A 192 0.69 -14.77 0.09
C MET A 192 -0.63 -15.49 -0.18
N ALA A 193 -1.13 -16.24 0.80
CA ALA A 193 -2.48 -16.77 0.80
C ALA A 193 -3.23 -16.20 2.00
N ILE A 194 -4.22 -15.36 1.75
CA ILE A 194 -4.99 -14.68 2.78
C ILE A 194 -6.44 -15.13 2.62
N ARG A 195 -6.85 -16.09 3.44
CA ARG A 195 -8.16 -16.73 3.35
C ARG A 195 -8.86 -16.57 4.68
N GLY A 196 -10.02 -15.96 4.68
CA GLY A 196 -10.79 -15.63 5.87
C GLY A 196 -12.25 -15.40 5.54
N PRO A 197 -13.16 -15.38 6.53
CA PRO A 197 -14.58 -15.16 6.30
C PRO A 197 -14.84 -13.78 5.68
N ASP A 198 -14.24 -12.73 6.25
CA ASP A 198 -14.54 -11.32 5.93
C ASP A 198 -13.36 -10.39 6.30
N ALA A 199 -13.45 -9.13 5.87
CA ALA A 199 -12.55 -8.03 6.19
C ALA A 199 -11.08 -8.31 5.83
N ILE A 200 -10.85 -8.73 4.59
CA ILE A 200 -9.50 -8.91 4.05
C ILE A 200 -9.06 -7.64 3.32
N ARG A 201 -7.89 -7.10 3.65
CA ARG A 201 -7.30 -5.92 3.02
C ARG A 201 -5.85 -6.19 2.62
N VAL A 202 -5.54 -5.97 1.34
CA VAL A 202 -4.17 -5.88 0.82
C VAL A 202 -4.03 -4.51 0.18
N GLN A 203 -3.08 -3.71 0.69
CA GLN A 203 -2.93 -2.30 0.35
C GLN A 203 -1.49 -2.02 -0.05
N ASP A 204 -1.25 -1.44 -1.22
CA ASP A 204 0.07 -0.96 -1.66
C ASP A 204 1.16 -2.03 -1.49
N VAL A 205 0.94 -3.20 -2.12
CA VAL A 205 1.87 -4.34 -2.03
C VAL A 205 2.53 -4.58 -3.37
N HIS A 206 3.86 -4.55 -3.38
CA HIS A 206 4.65 -4.77 -4.59
C HIS A 206 5.30 -6.15 -4.58
N TYR A 207 5.30 -6.81 -5.74
CA TYR A 207 6.05 -8.04 -5.99
C TYR A 207 7.17 -7.76 -6.99
N VAL A 208 8.41 -7.85 -6.52
CA VAL A 208 9.62 -7.52 -7.27
C VAL A 208 10.43 -8.78 -7.54
N GLY A 209 11.04 -8.86 -8.72
CA GLY A 209 11.90 -9.96 -9.13
C GLY A 209 11.35 -10.75 -10.33
N PHE A 210 12.15 -11.74 -10.73
CA PHE A 210 11.82 -12.63 -11.84
C PHE A 210 10.78 -13.66 -11.38
N ASN A 211 9.77 -13.95 -12.22
CA ASN A 211 8.83 -15.04 -11.95
C ASN A 211 9.14 -16.25 -12.83
N PRO A 212 9.62 -17.36 -12.25
CA PRO A 212 9.91 -18.56 -13.02
C PRO A 212 8.65 -19.39 -13.29
N THR A 213 8.85 -20.61 -13.77
CA THR A 213 7.83 -21.66 -13.84
C THR A 213 7.70 -22.42 -12.51
N ASP A 214 6.62 -23.17 -12.32
CA ASP A 214 6.34 -23.98 -11.13
C ASP A 214 7.45 -25.00 -10.83
N GLY A 215 7.99 -25.65 -11.85
CA GLY A 215 9.12 -26.58 -11.76
C GLY A 215 10.41 -25.92 -11.28
N ASN A 216 10.47 -24.59 -11.35
CA ASN A 216 11.57 -23.74 -10.88
C ASN A 216 11.14 -22.93 -9.64
N GLY A 217 10.14 -23.39 -8.88
CA GLY A 217 9.77 -22.83 -7.60
C GLY A 217 8.81 -21.64 -7.67
N ALA A 218 8.11 -21.42 -8.77
CA ALA A 218 7.04 -20.43 -8.80
C ALA A 218 5.91 -20.80 -7.82
N VAL A 219 5.30 -19.80 -7.20
CA VAL A 219 4.08 -19.89 -6.39
C VAL A 219 3.13 -18.77 -6.78
N ASN A 220 1.83 -18.94 -6.53
CA ASN A 220 0.89 -17.84 -6.72
C ASN A 220 1.28 -16.66 -5.82
N ASN A 221 1.43 -15.47 -6.39
CA ASN A 221 1.88 -14.30 -5.63
C ASN A 221 0.83 -13.89 -4.60
N LEU A 222 -0.46 -13.94 -4.93
CA LEU A 222 -1.55 -13.58 -4.04
C LEU A 222 -2.75 -14.52 -4.19
N VAL A 223 -3.26 -15.00 -3.05
CA VAL A 223 -4.46 -15.85 -2.97
C VAL A 223 -5.42 -15.26 -1.93
N PRO A 224 -6.20 -14.21 -2.29
CA PRO A 224 -7.13 -13.55 -1.39
C PRO A 224 -8.52 -14.20 -1.50
N MET A 225 -9.10 -14.67 -0.40
CA MET A 225 -10.42 -15.32 -0.44
C MET A 225 -11.28 -14.90 0.74
N ALA A 226 -12.36 -14.16 0.48
CA ALA A 226 -13.47 -14.01 1.42
C ALA A 226 -14.37 -15.25 1.34
N THR A 227 -14.39 -16.06 2.40
CA THR A 227 -15.02 -17.38 2.41
C THR A 227 -16.44 -17.38 2.97
N ASP A 228 -16.91 -16.26 3.54
CA ASP A 228 -18.34 -16.07 3.86
C ASP A 228 -19.04 -15.45 2.64
N PRO A 229 -20.23 -15.93 2.23
CA PRO A 229 -21.03 -15.29 1.17
C PRO A 229 -21.33 -13.81 1.38
N ASN A 230 -21.34 -13.33 2.63
CA ASN A 230 -21.54 -11.91 2.97
C ASN A 230 -20.21 -11.20 3.28
N GLY A 231 -19.09 -11.91 3.20
CA GLY A 231 -17.77 -11.39 3.46
C GLY A 231 -17.22 -10.60 2.29
N SER A 232 -16.18 -9.83 2.58
CA SER A 232 -15.57 -8.90 1.65
C SER A 232 -14.04 -8.95 1.70
N ALA A 233 -13.43 -8.70 0.54
CA ALA A 233 -12.00 -8.49 0.41
C ALA A 233 -11.74 -7.27 -0.49
N VAL A 234 -10.72 -6.47 -0.16
CA VAL A 234 -10.27 -5.38 -1.01
C VAL A 234 -8.77 -5.45 -1.24
N ILE A 235 -8.39 -5.44 -2.51
CA ILE A 235 -7.02 -5.49 -3.01
C ILE A 235 -6.77 -4.19 -3.74
N ASP A 236 -5.90 -3.35 -3.21
CA ASP A 236 -5.74 -1.96 -3.62
C ASP A 236 -4.24 -1.66 -3.80
N GLY A 237 -3.83 -1.13 -4.95
CA GLY A 237 -2.43 -0.75 -5.18
C GLY A 237 -1.46 -1.93 -5.30
N VAL A 238 -1.93 -3.12 -5.70
CA VAL A 238 -1.03 -4.27 -5.92
C VAL A 238 -0.30 -4.14 -7.24
N LYS A 239 1.04 -4.26 -7.22
CA LYS A 239 1.89 -4.18 -8.42
C LYS A 239 2.73 -5.45 -8.63
N ARG A 240 2.70 -6.00 -9.85
CA ARG A 240 3.57 -7.10 -10.31
C ARG A 240 3.82 -6.95 -11.81
N THR A 241 5.05 -6.64 -12.22
CA THR A 241 5.36 -6.22 -13.62
C THR A 241 6.35 -7.10 -14.39
N GLY A 242 6.74 -8.26 -13.86
CA GLY A 242 7.76 -9.13 -14.47
C GLY A 242 9.19 -8.76 -14.03
N PRO A 243 10.21 -9.23 -14.76
CA PRO A 243 10.14 -10.19 -15.89
C PRO A 243 9.67 -11.60 -15.48
N THR A 244 9.29 -12.43 -16.45
CA THR A 244 8.71 -13.78 -16.24
C THR A 244 9.18 -14.79 -17.31
N ASP A 245 9.34 -16.06 -16.95
CA ASP A 245 9.40 -17.17 -17.92
C ASP A 245 8.00 -17.48 -18.46
N ILE A 246 7.80 -17.54 -19.77
CA ILE A 246 6.50 -17.81 -20.40
C ILE A 246 6.52 -19.21 -21.02
N VAL A 247 5.68 -20.11 -20.49
CA VAL A 247 5.54 -21.48 -21.01
C VAL A 247 4.09 -21.83 -21.32
N SER A 248 3.90 -22.85 -22.17
CA SER A 248 2.56 -23.36 -22.47
C SER A 248 2.00 -24.10 -21.26
N HIS A 249 0.79 -23.73 -20.85
CA HIS A 249 0.13 -24.34 -19.70
C HIS A 249 -0.09 -25.86 -19.92
N GLY A 250 0.60 -26.69 -19.12
CA GLY A 250 0.25 -28.11 -18.91
C GLY A 250 0.40 -29.04 -20.11
N HIS A 251 1.39 -28.86 -21.00
CA HIS A 251 1.60 -29.81 -22.09
C HIS A 251 3.03 -30.36 -22.21
N LEU A 252 3.10 -31.70 -22.18
CA LEU A 252 4.20 -32.63 -22.53
C LEU A 252 5.36 -32.81 -21.54
N ASP A 253 5.72 -31.80 -20.73
CA ASP A 253 6.86 -31.90 -19.79
C ASP A 253 6.48 -31.77 -18.30
N GLY A 254 5.26 -31.32 -17.99
CA GLY A 254 4.77 -31.16 -16.62
C GLY A 254 5.16 -29.85 -15.94
N ASN A 255 5.61 -28.85 -16.71
CA ASN A 255 5.96 -27.51 -16.23
C ASN A 255 4.84 -26.50 -16.58
N SER A 256 4.61 -25.50 -15.73
CA SER A 256 3.60 -24.46 -15.94
C SER A 256 3.94 -23.15 -15.23
N ASN A 257 3.21 -22.06 -15.53
CA ASN A 257 3.36 -20.81 -14.81
C ASN A 257 2.34 -20.70 -13.67
N GLU A 258 2.81 -20.21 -12.52
CA GLU A 258 1.96 -19.73 -11.44
C GLU A 258 1.56 -18.27 -11.68
N GLY A 259 0.33 -17.93 -11.28
CA GLY A 259 -0.26 -16.63 -11.56
C GLY A 259 0.00 -15.59 -10.46
N PRO A 260 -0.08 -14.29 -10.77
CA PRO A 260 -0.10 -13.26 -9.75
C PRO A 260 -1.26 -13.42 -8.78
N VAL A 261 -2.48 -13.70 -9.27
CA VAL A 261 -3.66 -13.85 -8.40
C VAL A 261 -4.49 -15.10 -8.73
N TRP A 262 -4.83 -15.87 -7.69
CA TRP A 262 -5.75 -17.02 -7.75
C TRP A 262 -6.85 -16.95 -6.68
N LEU A 263 -8.14 -17.05 -7.06
CA LEU A 263 -9.27 -17.04 -6.11
C LEU A 263 -9.86 -18.42 -5.78
N GLY A 264 -9.88 -19.36 -6.73
CA GLY A 264 -10.41 -20.72 -6.53
C GLY A 264 -11.84 -20.83 -5.96
N GLU A 265 -12.26 -22.08 -5.69
CA GLU A 265 -13.66 -22.41 -5.35
C GLU A 265 -14.10 -22.00 -3.95
N ARG A 266 -13.18 -21.51 -3.11
CA ARG A 266 -13.45 -21.18 -1.71
C ARG A 266 -13.83 -19.72 -1.48
N HIS A 267 -13.67 -18.86 -2.48
CA HIS A 267 -14.16 -17.50 -2.38
C HIS A 267 -15.67 -17.51 -2.62
N GLU A 268 -16.45 -17.07 -1.64
CA GLU A 268 -17.93 -17.04 -1.68
C GLU A 268 -18.47 -15.60 -1.58
N GLY A 269 -17.71 -14.69 -0.97
CA GLY A 269 -18.11 -13.29 -0.77
C GLY A 269 -17.90 -12.39 -1.98
N SER A 270 -17.61 -11.11 -1.73
CA SER A 270 -17.29 -10.13 -2.76
C SER A 270 -15.84 -9.67 -2.65
N ILE A 271 -15.14 -9.51 -3.77
CA ILE A 271 -13.78 -8.95 -3.81
C ILE A 271 -13.67 -7.79 -4.79
N LEU A 272 -13.01 -6.72 -4.36
CA LEU A 272 -12.66 -5.56 -5.20
C LEU A 272 -11.15 -5.50 -5.41
N PHE A 273 -10.72 -5.52 -6.67
CA PHE A 273 -9.39 -5.11 -7.10
C PHE A 273 -9.46 -3.66 -7.58
N ARG A 274 -8.61 -2.78 -7.06
CA ARG A 274 -8.55 -1.41 -7.55
C ARG A 274 -7.13 -0.84 -7.57
N ASN A 275 -6.85 0.09 -8.49
CA ASN A 275 -5.53 0.73 -8.61
C ASN A 275 -4.38 -0.28 -8.77
N CYS A 276 -4.67 -1.48 -9.28
CA CYS A 276 -3.68 -2.55 -9.41
C CYS A 276 -2.99 -2.48 -10.78
N HIS A 277 -1.70 -2.85 -10.80
CA HIS A 277 -0.91 -2.95 -12.03
C HIS A 277 -0.31 -4.35 -12.17
N PHE A 278 -0.78 -5.09 -13.17
CA PHE A 278 -0.23 -6.39 -13.54
C PHE A 278 0.34 -6.37 -14.96
N GLU A 279 1.62 -6.70 -15.07
CA GLU A 279 2.34 -6.67 -16.33
C GLU A 279 3.31 -7.86 -16.49
N ASN A 280 3.53 -8.27 -17.75
CA ASN A 280 4.50 -9.30 -18.15
C ASN A 280 4.31 -10.64 -17.42
N THR A 281 3.08 -11.12 -17.30
CA THR A 281 2.78 -12.38 -16.61
C THR A 281 2.85 -13.58 -17.56
N GLY A 282 3.40 -14.71 -17.10
CA GLY A 282 3.48 -15.95 -17.88
C GLY A 282 2.17 -16.72 -18.02
N THR A 283 1.19 -16.38 -17.18
CA THR A 283 -0.18 -16.91 -17.17
C THR A 283 -1.15 -15.80 -16.79
N ASN A 284 -2.40 -16.15 -16.51
CA ASN A 284 -3.46 -15.21 -16.15
C ASN A 284 -3.02 -14.26 -15.03
N ALA A 285 -3.15 -12.95 -15.21
CA ALA A 285 -2.81 -12.01 -14.13
C ALA A 285 -3.77 -12.19 -12.93
N VAL A 286 -5.08 -12.25 -13.19
CA VAL A 286 -6.09 -12.59 -12.19
C VAL A 286 -6.98 -13.74 -12.66
N TYR A 287 -6.89 -14.88 -11.96
CA TYR A 287 -7.72 -16.06 -12.22
C TYR A 287 -8.89 -16.12 -11.24
N ALA A 288 -10.04 -15.61 -11.70
CA ALA A 288 -11.25 -15.38 -10.91
C ALA A 288 -12.52 -15.99 -11.54
N SER A 289 -12.40 -16.98 -12.43
CA SER A 289 -13.53 -17.67 -13.06
C SER A 289 -13.99 -18.95 -12.36
N ARG A 290 -13.39 -19.30 -11.21
CA ARG A 290 -13.62 -20.55 -10.47
C ARG A 290 -14.15 -20.32 -9.07
N THR A 291 -14.95 -19.28 -8.89
CA THR A 291 -15.38 -18.83 -7.56
C THR A 291 -16.90 -18.69 -7.50
N PRO A 292 -17.55 -19.18 -6.43
CA PRO A 292 -18.94 -18.85 -6.14
C PRO A 292 -19.19 -17.35 -5.88
N GLY A 293 -18.20 -16.62 -5.38
CA GLY A 293 -18.27 -15.20 -5.04
C GLY A 293 -18.14 -14.24 -6.23
N THR A 294 -18.45 -12.97 -5.97
CA THR A 294 -18.43 -11.88 -6.97
C THR A 294 -17.10 -11.16 -6.99
N VAL A 295 -16.70 -10.73 -8.19
CA VAL A 295 -15.39 -10.11 -8.42
C VAL A 295 -15.56 -8.79 -9.16
N HIS A 296 -14.92 -7.76 -8.63
CA HIS A 296 -14.99 -6.39 -9.11
C HIS A 296 -13.59 -5.85 -9.39
N TYR A 297 -13.45 -5.10 -10.47
CA TYR A 297 -12.23 -4.39 -10.87
C TYR A 297 -12.54 -2.92 -11.12
N ASP A 298 -11.64 -2.04 -10.71
CA ASP A 298 -11.80 -0.59 -10.78
C ASP A 298 -10.43 0.08 -10.99
N ASN A 299 -10.29 0.94 -12.00
CA ASN A 299 -9.04 1.68 -12.25
C ASN A 299 -7.76 0.81 -12.24
N CYS A 300 -7.76 -0.31 -12.97
CA CYS A 300 -6.60 -1.22 -13.01
C CYS A 300 -5.91 -1.20 -14.38
N LEU A 301 -4.58 -1.35 -14.36
CA LEU A 301 -3.75 -1.50 -15.54
C LEU A 301 -3.31 -2.95 -15.72
N PHE A 302 -3.58 -3.49 -16.90
CA PHE A 302 -3.11 -4.79 -17.32
C PHE A 302 -2.32 -4.66 -18.61
N LYS A 303 -1.03 -5.06 -18.59
CA LYS A 303 -0.15 -4.93 -19.76
C LYS A 303 0.58 -6.23 -20.07
N ASN A 304 0.55 -6.70 -21.32
CA ASN A 304 1.36 -7.84 -21.76
C ASN A 304 1.27 -9.09 -20.87
N ASN A 305 0.05 -9.54 -20.58
CA ASN A 305 -0.21 -10.71 -19.75
C ASN A 305 -0.53 -11.94 -20.62
N ASN A 306 0.26 -13.01 -20.51
CA ASN A 306 0.05 -14.23 -21.27
C ASN A 306 -1.15 -15.03 -20.73
N GLN A 307 -1.77 -15.86 -21.57
CA GLN A 307 -3.10 -16.44 -21.36
C GLN A 307 -4.22 -15.40 -21.27
N THR A 308 -4.21 -14.49 -20.30
CA THR A 308 -5.19 -13.40 -20.20
C THR A 308 -4.82 -12.44 -19.08
N SER A 309 -5.30 -11.20 -19.13
CA SER A 309 -5.22 -10.33 -17.97
C SER A 309 -6.21 -10.79 -16.90
N ILE A 310 -7.48 -10.95 -17.25
CA ILE A 310 -8.51 -11.42 -16.30
C ILE A 310 -9.22 -12.67 -16.83
N ARG A 311 -9.44 -13.65 -15.96
CA ARG A 311 -10.49 -14.68 -16.13
C ARG A 311 -11.61 -14.45 -15.14
N ILE A 312 -12.84 -14.33 -15.61
CA ILE A 312 -14.01 -13.98 -14.77
C ILE A 312 -15.27 -14.71 -15.24
N GLY A 313 -16.20 -14.97 -14.32
CA GLY A 313 -17.52 -15.53 -14.68
C GLY A 313 -18.19 -16.38 -13.61
N GLY A 314 -17.59 -16.49 -12.42
CA GLY A 314 -18.27 -16.95 -11.20
C GLY A 314 -19.38 -16.00 -10.73
N GLY A 315 -19.59 -15.89 -9.42
CA GLY A 315 -20.55 -14.94 -8.83
C GLY A 315 -21.86 -15.54 -8.35
N GLY A 316 -22.10 -16.84 -8.53
CA GLY A 316 -23.28 -17.49 -7.96
C GLY A 316 -24.60 -17.00 -8.56
N GLY A 317 -24.57 -16.33 -9.70
CA GLY A 317 -25.69 -15.63 -10.31
C GLY A 317 -25.70 -14.11 -10.09
N ASP A 318 -24.86 -13.59 -9.20
CA ASP A 318 -24.70 -12.16 -8.95
C ASP A 318 -23.72 -11.51 -9.95
N ARG A 319 -23.82 -10.19 -10.13
CA ARG A 319 -23.11 -9.45 -11.17
C ARG A 319 -21.64 -9.19 -10.80
N ASN A 320 -20.73 -9.56 -11.68
CA ASN A 320 -19.32 -9.16 -11.67
C ASN A 320 -19.11 -7.87 -12.46
N THR A 321 -18.09 -7.07 -12.12
CA THR A 321 -17.86 -5.78 -12.80
C THR A 321 -16.39 -5.53 -13.12
N ILE A 322 -16.11 -4.96 -14.28
CA ILE A 322 -14.80 -4.46 -14.69
C ILE A 322 -15.02 -3.00 -15.11
N ARG A 323 -14.47 -2.05 -14.37
CA ARG A 323 -14.67 -0.61 -14.60
C ARG A 323 -13.38 0.15 -14.72
N ASP A 324 -13.35 1.12 -15.63
CA ASP A 324 -12.28 2.11 -15.74
C ASP A 324 -10.88 1.45 -15.87
N CYS A 325 -10.82 0.25 -16.45
CA CYS A 325 -9.60 -0.55 -16.57
C CYS A 325 -8.99 -0.42 -17.96
N THR A 326 -7.66 -0.46 -18.00
CA THR A 326 -6.88 -0.45 -19.25
C THR A 326 -6.22 -1.81 -19.48
N PHE A 327 -6.41 -2.36 -20.69
CA PHE A 327 -5.83 -3.61 -21.16
C PHE A 327 -4.96 -3.34 -22.39
N LEU A 328 -3.64 -3.33 -22.20
CA LEU A 328 -2.66 -3.11 -23.27
C LEU A 328 -1.95 -4.41 -23.62
N ILE A 329 -2.04 -4.83 -24.87
CA ILE A 329 -1.33 -5.99 -25.41
C ILE A 329 -0.47 -5.52 -26.57
N ASP A 330 0.82 -5.40 -26.28
CA ASP A 330 1.88 -4.98 -27.18
C ASP A 330 3.13 -5.81 -26.89
N THR A 331 3.07 -7.08 -27.30
CA THR A 331 4.12 -8.08 -26.96
C THR A 331 5.48 -7.76 -27.59
N ALA A 332 5.52 -6.95 -28.64
CA ALA A 332 6.77 -6.49 -29.26
C ALA A 332 7.56 -5.54 -28.33
N ASN A 333 6.86 -4.86 -27.43
CA ASN A 333 7.41 -3.97 -26.41
C ASN A 333 7.26 -4.55 -24.99
N ALA A 334 7.22 -5.88 -24.87
CA ALA A 334 7.28 -6.55 -23.58
C ALA A 334 8.69 -6.49 -22.99
N ASP A 335 8.80 -6.75 -21.68
CA ASP A 335 10.10 -6.75 -20.99
C ASP A 335 11.07 -7.72 -21.69
N PRO A 336 12.27 -7.25 -22.10
CA PRO A 336 13.22 -8.05 -22.86
C PRO A 336 13.83 -9.20 -22.06
N ASP A 337 13.74 -9.18 -20.73
CA ASP A 337 14.19 -10.25 -19.84
C ASP A 337 13.13 -11.35 -19.67
N ASN A 338 11.94 -11.21 -20.27
CA ASN A 338 10.98 -12.31 -20.33
C ASN A 338 11.57 -13.51 -21.07
N GLY A 339 11.44 -14.70 -20.47
CA GLY A 339 11.80 -15.95 -21.12
C GLY A 339 10.63 -16.49 -21.95
N GLY A 340 10.91 -17.15 -23.06
CA GLY A 340 9.87 -17.74 -23.92
C GLY A 340 9.09 -16.71 -24.75
N GLU A 341 7.94 -17.13 -25.30
CA GLU A 341 7.11 -16.30 -26.18
C GLU A 341 5.66 -16.27 -25.69
N PHE A 342 4.99 -15.14 -25.89
CA PHE A 342 3.54 -15.03 -25.67
C PHE A 342 2.78 -15.99 -26.58
N ILE A 343 1.83 -16.73 -26.01
CA ILE A 343 1.14 -17.83 -26.70
C ILE A 343 -0.26 -17.40 -27.13
N ASN A 344 -1.00 -16.82 -26.20
CA ASN A 344 -2.38 -16.37 -26.40
C ASN A 344 -2.75 -15.30 -25.36
N PRO A 345 -2.10 -14.12 -25.38
CA PRO A 345 -2.46 -13.05 -24.47
C PRO A 345 -3.86 -12.54 -24.82
N HIS A 346 -4.72 -12.50 -23.80
CA HIS A 346 -6.09 -12.01 -23.86
C HIS A 346 -6.26 -10.80 -22.93
N GLY A 347 -7.20 -9.90 -23.23
CA GLY A 347 -7.60 -8.88 -22.26
C GLY A 347 -8.45 -9.52 -21.16
N VAL A 348 -9.67 -9.91 -21.51
CA VAL A 348 -10.61 -10.57 -20.59
C VAL A 348 -11.10 -11.88 -21.19
N ILE A 349 -11.08 -12.96 -20.42
CA ILE A 349 -11.82 -14.19 -20.71
C ILE A 349 -13.01 -14.27 -19.74
N CYS A 350 -14.21 -14.19 -20.30
CA CYS A 350 -15.45 -14.49 -19.63
C CYS A 350 -15.72 -16.00 -19.75
N GLU A 351 -15.67 -16.72 -18.64
CA GLU A 351 -15.94 -18.16 -18.57
C GLU A 351 -16.28 -18.56 -17.12
N THR A 352 -16.89 -19.72 -16.93
CA THR A 352 -17.05 -20.32 -15.59
C THR A 352 -16.86 -21.84 -15.63
N ASN A 353 -16.96 -22.52 -14.48
CA ASN A 353 -16.98 -23.99 -14.41
C ASN A 353 -18.25 -24.50 -13.70
N ARG A 354 -18.15 -25.49 -12.80
CA ARG A 354 -19.27 -26.09 -12.05
C ARG A 354 -19.96 -25.14 -11.04
N VAL A 355 -19.79 -23.83 -11.20
CA VAL A 355 -20.45 -22.79 -10.40
C VAL A 355 -21.45 -22.05 -11.27
N THR A 356 -22.50 -21.50 -10.66
CA THR A 356 -23.51 -20.73 -11.38
C THR A 356 -22.88 -19.46 -11.98
N PRO A 357 -22.98 -19.25 -13.30
CA PRO A 357 -22.44 -18.04 -13.91
C PRO A 357 -23.23 -16.80 -13.47
N GLY A 358 -22.51 -15.76 -13.08
CA GLY A 358 -23.05 -14.42 -12.88
C GLY A 358 -23.00 -13.57 -14.16
N PRO A 359 -23.86 -12.53 -14.28
CA PRO A 359 -23.69 -11.49 -15.30
C PRO A 359 -22.33 -10.79 -15.17
N ILE A 360 -21.78 -10.31 -16.28
CA ILE A 360 -20.52 -9.55 -16.30
C ILE A 360 -20.76 -8.21 -16.98
N LEU A 361 -20.46 -7.12 -16.26
CA LEU A 361 -20.43 -5.76 -16.82
C LEU A 361 -18.98 -5.32 -17.05
N ILE A 362 -18.66 -4.93 -18.28
CA ILE A 362 -17.43 -4.25 -18.66
C ILE A 362 -17.81 -2.82 -19.01
N GLU A 363 -17.30 -1.83 -18.27
CA GLU A 363 -17.75 -0.44 -18.38
C GLU A 363 -16.56 0.52 -18.37
N ASN A 364 -16.58 1.53 -19.26
CA ASN A 364 -15.54 2.55 -19.34
C ASN A 364 -14.11 1.98 -19.48
N CYS A 365 -13.97 0.80 -20.07
CA CYS A 365 -12.68 0.14 -20.20
C CYS A 365 -12.03 0.44 -21.55
N GLU A 366 -10.71 0.38 -21.59
CA GLU A 366 -9.91 0.50 -22.79
C GLU A 366 -9.16 -0.80 -23.09
N PHE A 367 -9.30 -1.30 -24.31
CA PHE A 367 -8.59 -2.46 -24.81
C PHE A 367 -7.81 -2.07 -26.04
N MET A 368 -6.49 -2.24 -25.97
CA MET A 368 -5.57 -1.90 -27.05
C MET A 368 -4.69 -3.12 -27.35
N TYR A 369 -4.94 -3.78 -28.48
CA TYR A 369 -4.15 -4.90 -28.96
C TYR A 369 -3.29 -4.46 -30.15
N LYS A 370 -2.05 -4.04 -29.89
CA LYS A 370 -1.11 -3.54 -30.91
C LYS A 370 -0.35 -4.66 -31.59
N THR A 371 0.28 -5.53 -30.79
CA THR A 371 1.10 -6.63 -31.28
C THR A 371 0.91 -7.88 -30.42
N GLY A 372 0.91 -9.06 -31.05
CA GLY A 372 0.73 -10.34 -30.36
C GLY A 372 0.48 -11.51 -31.31
N PRO A 373 0.46 -12.74 -30.78
CA PRO A 373 0.27 -13.95 -31.58
C PRO A 373 -1.17 -14.11 -32.08
N ASP A 374 -1.36 -14.92 -33.12
CA ASP A 374 -2.65 -15.16 -33.82
C ASP A 374 -3.80 -15.70 -32.97
N ARG A 375 -3.54 -16.04 -31.71
CA ARG A 375 -4.53 -16.62 -30.80
C ARG A 375 -5.04 -15.64 -29.77
N GLY A 376 -4.58 -14.39 -29.76
CA GLY A 376 -5.03 -13.36 -28.82
C GLY A 376 -6.45 -12.84 -29.08
N ARG A 377 -7.05 -12.18 -28.08
CA ARG A 377 -8.40 -11.59 -28.12
C ARG A 377 -8.48 -10.47 -27.10
N CYS A 378 -9.10 -9.34 -27.41
CA CYS A 378 -9.36 -8.31 -26.39
C CYS A 378 -10.38 -8.85 -25.38
N ILE A 379 -11.53 -9.32 -25.86
CA ILE A 379 -12.57 -9.95 -25.03
C ILE A 379 -12.90 -11.33 -25.61
N PHE A 380 -12.80 -12.38 -24.80
CA PHE A 380 -13.21 -13.75 -25.14
C PHE A 380 -14.38 -14.17 -24.25
N VAL A 381 -15.54 -14.41 -24.84
CA VAL A 381 -16.72 -14.94 -24.15
C VAL A 381 -16.94 -16.41 -24.49
N ASP A 382 -16.73 -17.29 -23.51
CA ASP A 382 -17.00 -18.72 -23.67
C ASP A 382 -18.50 -19.05 -23.52
N GLY A 383 -18.90 -20.24 -23.97
CA GLY A 383 -20.29 -20.70 -23.92
C GLY A 383 -20.82 -20.92 -22.50
N ASN A 384 -19.95 -20.99 -21.50
CA ASN A 384 -20.36 -21.14 -20.10
C ASN A 384 -20.33 -19.81 -19.33
N ALA A 385 -20.01 -18.69 -20.00
CA ALA A 385 -20.14 -17.37 -19.39
C ALA A 385 -21.61 -16.94 -19.35
N GLY A 386 -22.00 -16.28 -18.25
CA GLY A 386 -23.30 -15.61 -18.14
C GLY A 386 -23.47 -14.46 -19.15
N PRO A 387 -24.58 -13.70 -19.04
CA PRO A 387 -24.83 -12.58 -19.91
C PRO A 387 -23.75 -11.49 -19.74
N ILE A 388 -23.34 -10.90 -20.85
CA ILE A 388 -22.28 -9.89 -20.91
C ILE A 388 -22.87 -8.54 -21.32
N GLU A 389 -22.52 -7.49 -20.60
CA GLU A 389 -22.82 -6.11 -20.96
C GLU A 389 -21.48 -5.36 -21.13
N VAL A 390 -21.23 -4.80 -22.31
CA VAL A 390 -20.07 -3.92 -22.58
C VAL A 390 -20.58 -2.51 -22.80
N ARG A 391 -20.21 -1.57 -21.94
CA ARG A 391 -20.73 -0.20 -21.94
C ARG A 391 -19.62 0.84 -22.02
N ASN A 392 -19.81 1.89 -22.80
CA ASN A 392 -18.92 3.06 -22.86
C ASN A 392 -17.42 2.70 -23.03
N SER A 393 -17.12 1.57 -23.65
CA SER A 393 -15.77 1.02 -23.68
C SER A 393 -15.15 1.20 -25.07
N ARG A 394 -13.82 1.27 -25.12
CA ARG A 394 -13.05 1.41 -26.35
C ARG A 394 -12.25 0.13 -26.59
N VAL A 395 -12.43 -0.49 -27.75
CA VAL A 395 -11.72 -1.71 -28.14
C VAL A 395 -11.06 -1.51 -29.50
N ARG A 396 -9.74 -1.48 -29.52
CA ARG A 396 -8.94 -1.42 -30.75
C ARG A 396 -8.05 -2.66 -30.82
N SER A 397 -8.07 -3.32 -31.97
CA SER A 397 -7.11 -4.40 -32.26
C SER A 397 -6.48 -4.15 -33.62
N GLU A 398 -5.17 -3.96 -33.65
CA GLU A 398 -4.39 -3.75 -34.88
C GLU A 398 -4.05 -5.07 -35.57
N VAL A 399 -4.15 -6.18 -34.84
CA VAL A 399 -3.83 -7.52 -35.31
C VAL A 399 -5.12 -8.20 -35.79
N SER A 400 -5.22 -8.48 -37.09
CA SER A 400 -6.43 -9.07 -37.68
C SER A 400 -6.78 -10.46 -37.14
N SER A 401 -5.78 -11.23 -36.71
CA SER A 401 -5.96 -12.54 -36.07
C SER A 401 -6.33 -12.44 -34.58
N ALA A 402 -6.24 -11.25 -33.98
CA ALA A 402 -6.68 -11.01 -32.61
C ALA A 402 -8.06 -10.34 -32.59
N ASN A 403 -9.10 -11.11 -32.30
CA ASN A 403 -10.47 -10.60 -32.26
C ASN A 403 -10.62 -9.44 -31.25
N ALA A 404 -11.39 -8.43 -31.63
CA ALA A 404 -11.87 -7.41 -30.70
C ALA A 404 -12.83 -8.05 -29.67
N VAL A 405 -13.76 -8.86 -30.16
CA VAL A 405 -14.53 -9.79 -29.32
C VAL A 405 -14.63 -11.11 -30.06
N TYR A 406 -14.44 -12.21 -29.33
CA TYR A 406 -14.78 -13.53 -29.82
C TYR A 406 -15.72 -14.20 -28.84
N ALA A 407 -16.93 -14.53 -29.28
CA ALA A 407 -17.92 -15.22 -28.46
C ALA A 407 -18.39 -16.52 -29.12
N ARG A 408 -18.54 -17.57 -28.32
CA ARG A 408 -19.01 -18.88 -28.78
C ARG A 408 -20.18 -19.40 -27.93
N THR A 409 -21.01 -20.23 -28.53
CA THR A 409 -22.18 -20.87 -27.89
C THR A 409 -21.82 -22.17 -27.19
N ASP A 410 -21.11 -23.07 -27.88
CA ASP A 410 -20.64 -24.33 -27.28
C ASP A 410 -19.47 -24.03 -26.35
N PRO A 411 -19.50 -24.37 -25.05
CA PRO A 411 -18.38 -24.08 -24.16
C PRO A 411 -17.16 -24.97 -24.47
N ARG A 412 -15.96 -24.54 -24.06
CA ARG A 412 -14.78 -25.42 -24.08
C ARG A 412 -14.90 -26.62 -23.12
N TRP A 413 -15.76 -26.50 -22.12
CA TRP A 413 -15.89 -27.39 -20.97
C TRP A 413 -17.11 -27.01 -20.12
N SER A 414 -17.60 -27.98 -19.34
CA SER A 414 -18.82 -27.82 -18.52
C SER A 414 -20.06 -27.52 -19.38
N ASP A 415 -21.18 -27.20 -18.72
CA ASP A 415 -22.44 -26.94 -19.40
C ASP A 415 -22.53 -25.48 -19.89
N PRO A 416 -23.26 -25.20 -20.99
CA PRO A 416 -23.52 -23.84 -21.44
C PRO A 416 -24.30 -23.04 -20.38
N ALA A 417 -24.05 -21.74 -20.30
CA ALA A 417 -24.86 -20.85 -19.45
C ALA A 417 -26.32 -20.79 -19.96
N PRO A 418 -27.33 -20.71 -19.08
CA PRO A 418 -28.73 -20.60 -19.50
C PRO A 418 -29.02 -19.32 -20.29
N ASP A 419 -28.38 -18.22 -19.90
CA ASP A 419 -28.42 -16.95 -20.60
C ASP A 419 -27.01 -16.62 -21.07
N GLN A 420 -26.89 -16.40 -22.38
CA GLN A 420 -25.67 -16.10 -23.08
C GLN A 420 -25.80 -14.77 -23.85
N SER A 421 -26.72 -13.89 -23.50
CA SER A 421 -26.84 -12.59 -24.18
C SER A 421 -25.53 -11.78 -24.12
N ILE A 422 -25.29 -10.99 -25.17
CA ILE A 422 -24.21 -10.00 -25.24
C ILE A 422 -24.83 -8.67 -25.67
N ASP A 423 -24.79 -7.70 -24.79
CA ASP A 423 -25.27 -6.34 -25.05
C ASP A 423 -24.07 -5.39 -25.09
N ILE A 424 -23.86 -4.76 -26.24
CA ILE A 424 -22.82 -3.74 -26.43
C ILE A 424 -23.50 -2.38 -26.53
N ILE A 425 -23.22 -1.49 -25.59
CA ILE A 425 -23.93 -0.21 -25.41
C ILE A 425 -22.92 0.95 -25.49
N ASN A 426 -23.17 1.92 -26.36
CA ASN A 426 -22.38 3.16 -26.47
C ASN A 426 -20.85 2.94 -26.53
N SER A 427 -20.42 1.85 -27.17
CA SER A 427 -19.01 1.44 -27.17
C SER A 427 -18.38 1.59 -28.56
N GLN A 428 -17.05 1.69 -28.59
CA GLN A 428 -16.27 1.96 -29.79
C GLN A 428 -15.41 0.76 -30.15
N PHE A 429 -15.44 0.36 -31.42
CA PHE A 429 -14.66 -0.77 -31.94
C PHE A 429 -13.94 -0.36 -33.21
N SER A 430 -12.60 -0.40 -33.19
CA SER A 430 -11.77 -0.04 -34.34
C SER A 430 -10.60 -1.00 -34.58
N GLY A 431 -9.92 -0.83 -35.72
CA GLY A 431 -8.80 -1.66 -36.13
C GLY A 431 -9.20 -2.88 -36.97
N ALA A 432 -8.27 -3.83 -37.10
CA ALA A 432 -8.36 -5.00 -37.95
C ALA A 432 -9.00 -6.22 -37.27
N GLY A 433 -9.02 -6.29 -35.93
CA GLY A 433 -9.59 -7.41 -35.19
C GLY A 433 -11.11 -7.46 -35.27
N GLU A 434 -11.68 -8.64 -35.52
CA GLU A 434 -13.13 -8.84 -35.70
C GLU A 434 -13.91 -8.87 -34.38
N LEU A 435 -15.12 -8.30 -34.40
CA LEU A 435 -16.21 -8.55 -33.46
C LEU A 435 -17.00 -9.78 -33.94
N GLU A 436 -16.63 -10.97 -33.45
CA GLU A 436 -17.11 -12.26 -33.95
C GLU A 436 -17.96 -12.98 -32.89
N VAL A 437 -19.22 -13.27 -33.22
CA VAL A 437 -20.12 -14.07 -32.39
C VAL A 437 -20.60 -15.29 -33.17
N VAL A 438 -20.29 -16.49 -32.67
CA VAL A 438 -20.58 -17.76 -33.36
C VAL A 438 -21.55 -18.65 -32.60
N GLY A 439 -22.26 -19.50 -33.35
CA GLY A 439 -23.18 -20.51 -32.82
C GLY A 439 -24.61 -20.00 -32.54
N GLY A 440 -24.96 -18.79 -32.98
CA GLY A 440 -26.33 -18.26 -32.84
C GLY A 440 -26.65 -17.65 -31.49
N ARG A 441 -25.62 -17.27 -30.72
CA ARG A 441 -25.73 -16.49 -29.48
C ARG A 441 -26.35 -15.11 -29.77
N SER A 442 -27.30 -14.67 -28.96
CA SER A 442 -27.91 -13.34 -29.09
C SER A 442 -26.87 -12.27 -28.76
N ALA A 443 -26.57 -11.40 -29.71
CA ALA A 443 -25.64 -10.29 -29.52
C ALA A 443 -26.16 -9.04 -30.23
N ILE A 444 -26.21 -7.93 -29.52
CA ILE A 444 -26.63 -6.62 -30.06
C ILE A 444 -25.57 -5.56 -29.84
N MET A 445 -25.54 -4.57 -30.73
CA MET A 445 -24.81 -3.32 -30.51
C MET A 445 -25.76 -2.13 -30.67
N ASP A 446 -25.89 -1.34 -29.61
CA ASP A 446 -26.76 -0.18 -29.48
C ASP A 446 -25.94 1.08 -29.11
N GLY A 447 -25.79 2.00 -30.07
CA GLY A 447 -24.98 3.21 -29.92
C GLY A 447 -23.46 3.02 -30.00
N GLY A 448 -22.72 4.13 -30.11
CA GLY A 448 -21.25 4.15 -30.26
C GLY A 448 -20.79 4.13 -31.71
N CYS A 449 -19.61 3.56 -31.99
CA CYS A 449 -19.08 3.46 -33.36
C CYS A 449 -18.36 2.13 -33.62
N LEU A 450 -18.36 1.68 -34.88
CA LEU A 450 -17.78 0.40 -35.29
C LEU A 450 -17.15 0.50 -36.67
N SER A 451 -15.83 0.44 -36.75
CA SER A 451 -15.06 0.26 -37.99
C SER A 451 -14.41 -1.13 -38.11
N SER A 452 -14.32 -1.88 -37.00
CA SER A 452 -13.86 -3.27 -37.02
C SER A 452 -14.74 -4.17 -37.91
N PRO A 453 -14.18 -5.26 -38.48
CA PRO A 453 -14.99 -6.33 -39.04
C PRO A 453 -15.97 -6.89 -38.00
N VAL A 454 -17.14 -7.33 -38.44
CA VAL A 454 -18.18 -7.84 -37.54
C VAL A 454 -18.97 -9.00 -38.16
N SER A 455 -19.26 -10.02 -37.37
CA SER A 455 -20.13 -11.13 -37.74
C SER A 455 -20.92 -11.67 -36.54
N GLY A 456 -22.18 -12.05 -36.79
CA GLY A 456 -23.06 -12.64 -35.76
C GLY A 456 -23.59 -11.66 -34.71
N VAL A 457 -23.50 -10.35 -34.94
CA VAL A 457 -24.02 -9.29 -34.06
C VAL A 457 -25.08 -8.47 -34.80
N ASP A 458 -26.22 -8.24 -34.15
CA ASP A 458 -27.27 -7.34 -34.64
C ASP A 458 -26.89 -5.90 -34.32
N ILE A 459 -26.59 -5.09 -35.35
CA ILE A 459 -26.16 -3.69 -35.21
C ILE A 459 -27.36 -2.76 -35.39
N TYR A 460 -27.62 -1.89 -34.41
CA TYR A 460 -28.72 -0.93 -34.48
C TYR A 460 -28.34 0.33 -35.27
N ASP A 461 -29.36 1.03 -35.80
CA ASP A 461 -29.21 2.17 -36.71
C ASP A 461 -28.45 3.38 -36.10
N ASN A 462 -28.37 3.45 -34.76
CA ASN A 462 -27.68 4.50 -34.03
C ASN A 462 -26.18 4.22 -33.78
N VAL A 463 -25.65 3.11 -34.29
CA VAL A 463 -24.21 2.81 -34.27
C VAL A 463 -23.55 3.46 -35.49
N SER A 464 -22.61 4.38 -35.26
CA SER A 464 -21.88 5.03 -36.35
C SER A 464 -20.95 4.03 -37.05
N ARG A 465 -21.01 3.99 -38.38
CA ARG A 465 -20.13 3.20 -39.26
C ARG A 465 -19.06 4.06 -39.93
N ASP A 466 -19.10 5.37 -39.71
CA ASP A 466 -18.18 6.33 -40.32
C ASP A 466 -16.93 6.47 -39.44
N ALA A 467 -15.76 6.23 -40.04
CA ALA A 467 -14.40 6.44 -39.49
C ALA A 467 -14.30 6.37 -37.95
N CYS A 468 -14.67 5.23 -37.35
CA CYS A 468 -14.46 5.00 -35.93
C CYS A 468 -12.95 4.85 -35.67
N THR A 469 -12.35 5.84 -35.00
CA THR A 469 -10.93 5.83 -34.65
C THR A 469 -10.78 5.94 -33.15
N ILE A 470 -10.06 4.99 -32.57
CA ILE A 470 -9.61 5.07 -31.18
C ILE A 470 -8.15 5.48 -31.24
N PRO A 471 -7.71 6.56 -30.54
CA PRO A 471 -6.31 6.96 -30.52
C PRO A 471 -5.43 5.85 -29.94
N ASP A 472 -4.13 5.98 -30.10
CA ASP A 472 -3.23 5.01 -29.48
C ASP A 472 -3.22 5.22 -27.96
N THR A 473 -3.21 4.12 -27.20
CA THR A 473 -3.10 4.15 -25.75
C THR A 473 -1.62 4.01 -25.38
N SER A 474 -1.04 5.04 -24.78
CA SER A 474 0.16 4.91 -23.93
C SER A 474 -0.33 4.56 -22.52
N ALA A 475 0.08 3.41 -21.98
CA ALA A 475 -0.27 3.04 -20.61
C ALA A 475 0.57 3.87 -19.63
N SER A 476 0.19 5.12 -19.38
CA SER A 476 0.69 5.88 -18.22
C SER A 476 -0.16 5.52 -17.01
N THR A 477 0.51 5.11 -15.93
CA THR A 477 -0.13 4.80 -14.65
C THR A 477 -0.46 6.08 -13.90
N GLU A 478 -1.53 6.80 -14.28
CA GLU A 478 -2.19 7.72 -13.34
C GLU A 478 -3.71 7.60 -13.40
N SER A 479 -4.27 7.54 -12.19
CA SER A 479 -5.66 7.39 -11.83
C SER A 479 -6.50 8.57 -12.34
N THR A 480 -7.52 8.30 -13.13
CA THR A 480 -8.55 9.29 -13.47
C THR A 480 -9.43 9.55 -12.24
N ASP A 481 -9.42 10.79 -11.72
CA ASP A 481 -10.52 11.31 -10.90
C ASP A 481 -11.43 12.20 -11.76
N ASP A 482 -12.70 12.11 -11.41
CA ASP A 482 -13.87 12.90 -11.78
C ASP A 482 -14.61 12.62 -13.12
N SER A 483 -15.76 11.97 -12.94
CA SER A 483 -16.92 12.03 -13.81
C SER A 483 -17.84 13.15 -13.32
N THR A 484 -17.97 14.24 -14.08
CA THR A 484 -19.28 14.90 -14.30
C THR A 484 -19.40 15.60 -15.68
N THR A 485 -20.31 15.05 -16.49
CA THR A 485 -21.18 15.71 -17.51
C THR A 485 -20.62 16.76 -18.48
N THR A 486 -20.45 16.32 -19.73
CA THR A 486 -20.65 17.04 -21.01
C THR A 486 -20.98 18.54 -20.99
N GLU A 487 -20.06 19.36 -21.53
CA GLU A 487 -20.34 20.18 -22.72
C GLU A 487 -19.10 20.23 -23.64
N ASP A 488 -19.38 20.18 -24.93
CA ASP A 488 -18.48 20.25 -26.08
C ASP A 488 -17.69 21.58 -26.10
N SER A 489 -16.36 21.52 -26.06
CA SER A 489 -15.51 22.58 -26.58
C SER A 489 -14.15 22.02 -26.97
N THR A 490 -13.93 21.91 -28.28
CA THR A 490 -12.63 21.59 -28.87
C THR A 490 -11.67 22.78 -28.72
N THR A 491 -10.80 22.74 -27.72
CA THR A 491 -9.56 23.53 -27.73
C THR A 491 -8.44 22.64 -28.22
N THR A 492 -7.98 22.88 -29.45
CA THR A 492 -6.69 22.38 -29.93
C THR A 492 -5.62 23.08 -29.08
N THR A 493 -4.87 22.33 -28.28
CA THR A 493 -3.68 22.84 -27.62
C THR A 493 -2.61 23.06 -28.68
N THR A 494 -2.21 24.32 -28.90
CA THR A 494 -1.10 24.66 -29.77
C THR A 494 0.21 24.45 -29.02
N LEU A 495 1.12 23.63 -29.58
CA LEU A 495 2.46 23.40 -29.03
C LEU A 495 3.41 24.46 -29.59
N ASP A 496 3.33 25.67 -29.02
CA ASP A 496 3.99 26.85 -29.58
C ASP A 496 5.48 26.96 -29.20
N ASN A 497 5.97 26.12 -28.28
CA ASN A 497 7.34 26.13 -27.80
C ASN A 497 8.10 24.86 -28.18
N GLN A 498 9.43 24.95 -28.23
CA GLN A 498 10.36 23.88 -28.53
C GLN A 498 11.51 23.86 -27.52
N ILE A 499 11.93 22.68 -27.09
CA ILE A 499 13.15 22.46 -26.34
C ILE A 499 14.01 21.43 -27.07
N THR A 500 15.31 21.70 -27.16
CA THR A 500 16.31 20.81 -27.76
C THR A 500 17.41 20.56 -26.74
N VAL A 501 17.71 19.29 -26.46
CA VAL A 501 18.84 18.85 -25.64
C VAL A 501 19.88 18.23 -26.57
N THR A 502 21.09 18.77 -26.56
CA THR A 502 22.20 18.38 -27.43
C THR A 502 23.31 17.71 -26.62
N GLY A 503 23.60 16.45 -26.93
CA GLY A 503 24.66 15.70 -26.26
C GLY A 503 26.05 16.30 -26.52
N THR A 504 26.92 16.24 -25.51
CA THR A 504 28.30 16.77 -25.54
C THR A 504 29.37 15.68 -25.71
N GLY A 505 28.93 14.44 -25.95
CA GLY A 505 29.80 13.25 -26.06
C GLY A 505 29.96 12.43 -24.78
N THR A 506 29.50 12.95 -23.63
CA THR A 506 29.27 12.16 -22.41
C THR A 506 27.82 11.70 -22.38
N LYS A 507 27.58 10.41 -22.06
CA LYS A 507 26.22 9.88 -21.88
C LYS A 507 25.52 10.65 -20.75
N THR A 508 24.38 11.27 -21.05
CA THR A 508 23.68 12.16 -20.14
C THR A 508 22.20 11.77 -20.04
N ASN A 509 21.71 11.53 -18.82
CA ASN A 509 20.28 11.42 -18.52
C ASN A 509 19.77 12.77 -18.03
N TYR A 510 18.67 13.23 -18.62
CA TYR A 510 18.06 14.49 -18.29
C TYR A 510 16.55 14.32 -18.12
N ARG A 511 15.97 15.20 -17.33
CA ARG A 511 14.53 15.29 -17.09
C ARG A 511 14.08 16.72 -17.27
N TYR A 512 12.86 16.94 -17.76
CA TYR A 512 12.25 18.26 -17.70
C TYR A 512 10.73 18.16 -17.59
N ALA A 513 10.07 19.22 -17.14
CA ALA A 513 8.62 19.31 -17.06
C ALA A 513 8.10 20.62 -17.63
N VAL A 514 6.83 20.63 -18.04
CA VAL A 514 6.09 21.77 -18.58
C VAL A 514 4.74 21.89 -17.86
N SER A 515 4.14 23.08 -17.84
CA SER A 515 2.79 23.30 -17.28
C SER A 515 1.66 22.98 -18.27
N GLY A 516 2.03 22.65 -19.51
CA GLY A 516 1.13 22.23 -20.57
C GLY A 516 1.43 20.81 -21.04
N THR A 517 1.25 20.58 -22.33
CA THR A 517 1.48 19.29 -22.97
C THR A 517 2.82 19.27 -23.70
N VAL A 518 3.53 18.15 -23.72
CA VAL A 518 4.78 17.97 -24.48
C VAL A 518 4.66 16.81 -25.47
N GLU A 519 5.18 16.99 -26.67
CA GLU A 519 5.25 15.99 -27.73
C GLU A 519 6.64 15.99 -28.38
N PRO A 520 7.21 14.82 -28.73
CA PRO A 520 8.52 14.73 -29.36
C PRO A 520 8.48 15.09 -30.86
N THR A 521 9.56 15.72 -31.36
CA THR A 521 9.69 16.07 -32.79
C THR A 521 10.72 15.19 -33.49
N SER A 522 10.31 13.99 -33.91
CA SER A 522 10.98 13.07 -34.85
C SER A 522 12.44 12.60 -34.65
N ASP A 523 13.21 13.17 -33.73
CA ASP A 523 14.64 12.87 -33.54
C ASP A 523 14.99 12.24 -32.17
N ILE A 524 13.98 11.85 -31.38
CA ILE A 524 14.17 11.25 -30.04
C ILE A 524 14.50 9.76 -30.10
N GLU A 525 15.27 9.26 -29.13
CA GLU A 525 15.56 7.84 -29.01
C GLU A 525 14.36 7.06 -28.43
N GLY A 526 14.16 5.82 -28.90
CA GLY A 526 12.99 5.00 -28.51
C GLY A 526 12.95 4.52 -27.05
N TRP A 527 13.92 4.93 -26.23
CA TRP A 527 13.97 4.67 -24.78
C TRP A 527 13.77 5.95 -23.95
N ASP A 528 13.50 7.08 -24.59
CA ASP A 528 13.12 8.31 -23.90
C ASP A 528 11.67 8.18 -23.42
N ASP A 529 11.43 8.49 -22.15
CA ASP A 529 10.12 8.45 -21.53
C ASP A 529 9.50 9.86 -21.59
N VAL A 530 8.48 10.03 -22.42
CA VAL A 530 7.76 11.29 -22.60
C VAL A 530 6.35 11.11 -22.06
N SER A 531 6.01 11.83 -20.99
CA SER A 531 4.66 11.92 -20.43
C SER A 531 3.89 13.08 -21.07
N GLU A 532 2.63 13.29 -20.66
CA GLU A 532 1.85 14.44 -21.13
C GLU A 532 2.55 15.77 -20.84
N SER A 533 3.25 15.92 -19.71
CA SER A 533 3.81 17.21 -19.28
C SER A 533 5.27 17.12 -18.82
N SER A 534 5.95 16.00 -19.03
CA SER A 534 7.34 15.80 -18.61
C SER A 534 8.09 14.85 -19.52
N VAL A 535 9.42 14.89 -19.43
CA VAL A 535 10.34 14.03 -20.17
C VAL A 535 11.41 13.51 -19.21
N ASP A 536 11.78 12.23 -19.34
CA ASP A 536 12.97 11.57 -18.78
C ASP A 536 13.69 10.83 -19.93
N ALA A 537 14.85 11.34 -20.35
CA ALA A 537 15.44 10.97 -21.63
C ALA A 537 16.98 10.92 -21.57
N TRP A 538 17.61 10.39 -22.63
CA TRP A 538 19.05 10.18 -22.70
C TRP A 538 19.68 10.66 -24.00
N VAL A 539 20.56 11.66 -23.94
CA VAL A 539 21.50 11.98 -25.03
C VAL A 539 22.83 11.24 -24.83
N THR A 540 23.26 10.48 -25.84
CA THR A 540 24.39 9.54 -25.68
C THR A 540 25.65 9.88 -26.46
N SER A 541 25.58 10.75 -27.48
CA SER A 541 26.69 11.09 -28.37
C SER A 541 26.88 12.59 -28.54
N ASP A 542 28.05 13.02 -29.00
CA ASP A 542 28.34 14.44 -29.24
C ASP A 542 27.56 14.94 -30.47
N GLY A 543 26.80 16.02 -30.29
CA GLY A 543 25.99 16.65 -31.34
C GLY A 543 24.68 15.92 -31.70
N THR A 544 24.26 14.89 -30.95
CA THR A 544 22.91 14.31 -31.09
C THR A 544 21.89 15.18 -30.37
N ASN A 545 20.74 15.42 -31.00
CA ASN A 545 19.72 16.34 -30.52
C ASN A 545 18.42 15.60 -30.24
N ASP A 546 17.92 15.74 -29.02
CA ASP A 546 16.58 15.34 -28.67
C ASP A 546 15.73 16.59 -28.69
N THR A 547 14.70 16.63 -29.53
CA THR A 547 13.87 17.82 -29.68
C THR A 547 12.41 17.49 -29.41
N TYR A 548 11.77 18.36 -28.66
CA TYR A 548 10.38 18.25 -28.26
C TYR A 548 9.68 19.59 -28.45
N THR A 549 8.40 19.54 -28.78
CA THR A 549 7.49 20.69 -28.79
C THR A 549 6.55 20.61 -27.61
N TYR A 550 6.28 21.73 -26.96
CA TYR A 550 5.39 21.79 -25.81
C TYR A 550 4.48 23.01 -25.84
N SER A 551 3.33 22.90 -25.16
CA SER A 551 2.44 24.03 -24.90
C SER A 551 2.70 24.62 -23.52
N LYS A 552 2.33 25.89 -23.35
CA LYS A 552 2.51 26.65 -22.09
C LYS A 552 3.98 26.72 -21.66
N ALA A 553 4.29 26.68 -20.37
CA ALA A 553 5.61 27.03 -19.83
C ALA A 553 6.46 25.81 -19.48
N LEU A 554 7.79 25.92 -19.59
CA LEU A 554 8.76 24.97 -19.03
C LEU A 554 8.90 25.21 -17.51
N THR A 555 8.75 24.18 -16.70
CA THR A 555 8.70 24.27 -15.23
C THR A 555 9.94 23.73 -14.53
N SER A 556 10.69 22.82 -15.15
CA SER A 556 11.97 22.32 -14.62
C SER A 556 12.82 21.70 -15.72
N VAL A 557 14.14 21.70 -15.58
CA VAL A 557 15.09 20.85 -16.33
C VAL A 557 16.18 20.41 -15.35
N GLU A 558 16.49 19.12 -15.33
CA GLU A 558 17.47 18.49 -14.43
C GLU A 558 18.35 17.52 -15.22
N PHE A 559 19.64 17.43 -14.85
CA PHE A 559 20.51 16.33 -15.27
C PHE A 559 20.65 15.34 -14.12
N VAL A 560 20.11 14.13 -14.29
CA VAL A 560 20.24 13.05 -13.29
C VAL A 560 21.63 12.45 -13.35
N GLU A 561 22.21 12.37 -14.56
CA GLU A 561 23.58 11.92 -14.79
C GLU A 561 24.15 12.65 -16.02
N GLY A 562 25.38 13.16 -15.94
CA GLY A 562 26.04 13.82 -17.08
C GLY A 562 25.66 15.30 -17.26
N GLU A 563 26.02 15.87 -18.41
CA GLU A 563 25.73 17.25 -18.79
C GLU A 563 25.53 17.36 -20.31
N ALA A 564 24.53 18.13 -20.72
CA ALA A 564 24.22 18.40 -22.12
C ALA A 564 24.01 19.90 -22.37
N GLU A 565 24.10 20.32 -23.63
CA GLU A 565 23.69 21.66 -24.03
C GLU A 565 22.16 21.69 -24.18
N VAL A 566 21.47 22.69 -23.61
CA VAL A 566 20.01 22.82 -23.72
C VAL A 566 19.67 24.10 -24.44
N SER A 567 18.71 24.06 -25.35
CA SER A 567 18.15 25.27 -25.97
C SER A 567 16.63 25.26 -25.96
N VAL A 568 16.03 26.42 -25.73
CA VAL A 568 14.59 26.62 -25.79
C VAL A 568 14.30 27.60 -26.92
N ASN A 569 13.42 27.22 -27.86
CA ASN A 569 13.08 27.99 -29.06
C ASN A 569 14.33 28.44 -29.85
N GLY A 570 15.37 27.59 -29.87
CA GLY A 570 16.64 27.84 -30.57
C GLY A 570 17.65 28.73 -29.83
N VAL A 571 17.38 29.12 -28.58
CA VAL A 571 18.31 29.88 -27.72
C VAL A 571 18.91 28.96 -26.67
N GLN A 572 20.24 28.89 -26.59
CA GLN A 572 20.96 28.10 -25.58
C GLN A 572 20.70 28.64 -24.16
N VAL A 573 20.37 27.75 -23.23
CA VAL A 573 20.02 28.03 -21.83
C VAL A 573 20.83 27.13 -20.88
N ASP A 574 21.15 27.63 -19.69
CA ASP A 574 21.79 26.84 -18.63
C ASP A 574 20.72 26.22 -17.72
N PRO A 575 20.57 24.88 -17.67
CA PRO A 575 19.53 24.23 -16.87
C PRO A 575 19.60 24.52 -15.37
N THR A 576 20.78 24.85 -14.84
CA THR A 576 20.95 25.21 -13.42
C THR A 576 20.31 26.55 -13.06
N THR A 577 19.93 27.34 -14.07
CA THR A 577 19.29 28.64 -13.93
C THR A 577 17.75 28.58 -14.05
N LEU A 578 17.19 27.36 -14.18
CA LEU A 578 15.75 27.09 -14.21
C LEU A 578 15.16 26.72 -12.83
N SER A 579 15.98 26.44 -11.83
CA SER A 579 15.56 26.50 -10.42
C SER A 579 15.65 27.94 -9.95
N ALA A 580 14.53 28.52 -9.47
CA ALA A 580 14.50 29.89 -8.98
C ALA A 580 15.66 30.13 -8.01
N ASP A 581 16.41 31.21 -8.25
CA ASP A 581 17.38 31.71 -7.29
C ASP A 581 16.66 31.85 -5.94
N SER A 582 17.20 31.27 -4.87
CA SER A 582 16.62 31.39 -3.52
C SER A 582 16.38 32.85 -3.10
N ALA A 583 17.05 33.81 -3.73
CA ALA A 583 16.81 35.24 -3.55
C ALA A 583 15.56 35.78 -4.29
N TYR A 584 15.12 35.14 -5.38
CA TYR A 584 14.02 35.56 -6.26
C TYR A 584 13.09 34.38 -6.57
N PRO A 585 12.29 33.93 -5.59
CA PRO A 585 11.52 32.69 -5.68
C PRO A 585 10.35 32.75 -6.68
N ASN A 586 9.97 33.92 -7.17
CA ASN A 586 8.83 34.08 -8.07
C ASN A 586 9.28 34.43 -9.48
N THR A 587 8.50 34.00 -10.48
CA THR A 587 8.72 34.27 -11.89
C THR A 587 7.48 34.85 -12.55
N LEU A 588 7.68 35.77 -13.49
CA LEU A 588 6.62 36.32 -14.32
C LEU A 588 7.06 36.25 -15.79
N GLN A 589 6.22 35.63 -16.61
CA GLN A 589 6.47 35.43 -18.04
C GLN A 589 5.40 36.16 -18.85
N ILE A 590 5.82 37.02 -19.78
CA ILE A 590 4.94 37.75 -20.69
C ILE A 590 5.24 37.25 -22.10
N VAL A 591 4.31 36.51 -22.70
CA VAL A 591 4.56 35.75 -23.93
C VAL A 591 4.26 36.60 -25.17
N GLY A 592 5.20 36.72 -26.11
CA GLY A 592 4.95 37.41 -27.39
C GLY A 592 3.98 36.65 -28.29
N ASN A 593 3.05 37.35 -28.94
CA ASN A 593 2.06 36.76 -29.86
C ASN A 593 2.07 37.37 -31.27
N GLY A 594 3.11 38.13 -31.60
CA GLY A 594 3.29 38.86 -32.86
C GLY A 594 2.65 40.25 -32.88
N THR A 595 1.89 40.62 -31.85
CA THR A 595 1.36 41.98 -31.67
C THR A 595 2.22 42.74 -30.67
N THR A 596 2.72 43.92 -31.06
CA THR A 596 3.46 44.79 -30.15
C THR A 596 2.58 45.16 -28.96
N THR A 597 3.04 44.80 -27.77
CA THR A 597 2.34 44.92 -26.49
C THR A 597 3.25 45.63 -25.50
N ASN A 598 2.74 46.69 -24.85
CA ASN A 598 3.38 47.30 -23.69
C ASN A 598 2.65 46.83 -22.43
N TYR A 599 3.43 46.42 -21.44
CA TYR A 599 2.94 46.09 -20.11
C TYR A 599 3.71 46.87 -19.04
N VAL A 600 3.04 47.12 -17.93
CA VAL A 600 3.68 47.59 -16.70
C VAL A 600 3.32 46.65 -15.56
N ALA A 601 4.28 46.35 -14.69
CA ALA A 601 4.07 45.51 -13.53
C ALA A 601 4.86 46.01 -12.32
N SER A 602 4.37 45.71 -11.12
CA SER A 602 5.07 46.01 -9.87
C SER A 602 5.03 44.82 -8.91
N VAL A 603 6.09 44.66 -8.12
CA VAL A 603 6.27 43.63 -7.10
C VAL A 603 6.68 44.29 -5.78
N SER A 604 6.44 43.61 -4.66
CA SER A 604 6.80 44.12 -3.34
C SER A 604 8.30 44.00 -3.00
N GLY A 605 9.05 43.22 -3.77
CA GLY A 605 10.50 43.06 -3.65
C GLY A 605 11.29 43.60 -4.85
N GLU A 606 12.38 42.91 -5.20
CA GLU A 606 13.31 43.29 -6.28
C GLU A 606 13.05 42.45 -7.54
N ILE A 607 13.12 43.08 -8.72
CA ILE A 607 13.02 42.44 -10.03
C ILE A 607 14.41 42.27 -10.64
N THR A 608 14.67 41.12 -11.25
CA THR A 608 15.83 40.90 -12.12
C THR A 608 15.45 40.08 -13.34
N ASP A 609 16.24 40.19 -14.41
CA ASP A 609 16.12 39.34 -15.59
C ASP A 609 16.10 37.87 -15.17
N HIS A 610 15.17 37.10 -15.76
CA HIS A 610 15.22 35.67 -15.65
C HIS A 610 16.30 35.14 -16.61
N PRO A 611 17.37 34.48 -16.12
CA PRO A 611 18.51 34.08 -16.95
C PRO A 611 18.14 33.07 -18.05
N ALA A 612 17.05 32.32 -17.86
CA ALA A 612 16.59 31.28 -18.77
C ALA A 612 15.31 31.59 -19.57
N PHE A 613 14.66 32.74 -19.34
CA PHE A 613 13.40 33.09 -20.01
C PHE A 613 13.47 34.47 -20.66
N GLY A 614 13.04 34.55 -21.92
CA GLY A 614 12.85 35.81 -22.63
C GLY A 614 14.12 36.52 -23.10
N THR A 615 13.94 37.67 -23.74
CA THR A 615 15.05 38.55 -24.10
C THR A 615 15.55 39.34 -22.87
N PRO A 616 16.86 39.62 -22.73
CA PRO A 616 17.34 40.44 -21.63
C PRO A 616 16.64 41.80 -21.60
N LEU A 617 16.08 42.16 -20.43
CA LEU A 617 15.18 43.32 -20.27
C LEU A 617 15.87 44.64 -20.68
N SER A 618 17.19 44.69 -20.53
CA SER A 618 18.03 45.85 -20.85
C SER A 618 17.98 46.36 -22.30
N ASN A 619 17.34 45.64 -23.22
CA ASN A 619 17.25 46.03 -24.63
C ASN A 619 16.02 46.90 -24.96
N TYR A 620 14.88 46.67 -24.31
CA TYR A 620 13.61 47.32 -24.65
C TYR A 620 12.78 47.75 -23.43
N ASP A 621 13.17 47.32 -22.23
CA ASP A 621 12.39 47.47 -21.00
C ASP A 621 13.15 48.31 -19.97
N THR A 622 12.39 48.91 -19.06
CA THR A 622 12.95 49.70 -17.96
C THR A 622 12.53 49.08 -16.63
N VAL A 623 13.51 48.63 -15.85
CA VAL A 623 13.32 48.18 -14.46
C VAL A 623 13.80 49.27 -13.50
N ASP A 624 12.93 49.68 -12.58
CA ASP A 624 13.25 50.62 -11.49
C ASP A 624 12.77 50.05 -10.15
N GLY A 625 13.69 49.42 -9.42
CA GLY A 625 13.39 48.73 -8.17
C GLY A 625 12.47 47.53 -8.38
N GLY A 626 11.31 47.55 -7.73
CA GLY A 626 10.26 46.54 -7.85
C GLY A 626 9.27 46.80 -8.98
N ALA A 627 9.55 47.70 -9.92
CA ALA A 627 8.64 48.00 -11.03
C ALA A 627 9.33 47.81 -12.40
N ILE A 628 8.53 47.37 -13.38
CA ILE A 628 8.94 47.17 -14.76
C ILE A 628 7.93 47.83 -15.73
N ASP A 629 8.46 48.49 -16.76
CA ASP A 629 7.74 48.96 -17.95
C ASP A 629 8.40 48.30 -19.16
N GLY A 630 7.68 47.38 -19.80
CA GLY A 630 8.23 46.48 -20.81
C GLY A 630 7.45 46.45 -22.13
N TRP A 631 8.14 46.05 -23.20
CA TRP A 631 7.65 45.98 -24.57
C TRP A 631 8.02 44.66 -25.22
N ILE A 632 7.01 43.93 -25.68
CA ILE A 632 7.21 42.70 -26.46
C ILE A 632 6.43 42.69 -27.76
N THR A 633 6.93 41.99 -28.78
CA THR A 633 6.19 41.69 -30.01
C THR A 633 6.14 40.19 -30.30
N ASN A 634 7.26 39.55 -30.63
CA ASN A 634 7.31 38.09 -30.89
C ASN A 634 8.10 37.36 -29.81
N GLU A 635 9.04 38.08 -29.20
CA GLU A 635 9.84 37.70 -28.06
C GLU A 635 9.01 37.62 -26.78
N MET A 636 9.44 36.76 -25.86
CA MET A 636 8.93 36.68 -24.50
C MET A 636 9.80 37.57 -23.61
N ASP A 637 9.21 38.14 -22.57
CA ASP A 637 9.96 38.65 -21.42
C ASP A 637 9.81 37.68 -20.25
N GLY A 638 10.94 37.35 -19.64
CA GLY A 638 11.00 36.53 -18.44
C GLY A 638 11.68 37.29 -17.33
N ILE A 639 10.99 37.48 -16.22
CA ILE A 639 11.55 38.11 -15.02
C ILE A 639 11.44 37.16 -13.83
N GLN A 640 12.40 37.28 -12.91
CA GLN A 640 12.29 36.69 -11.57
C GLN A 640 12.28 37.82 -10.54
N PHE A 641 11.59 37.60 -9.43
CA PHE A 641 11.44 38.62 -8.41
C PHE A 641 11.28 38.06 -7.00
N SER A 642 11.63 38.90 -6.01
CA SER A 642 11.34 38.65 -4.60
C SER A 642 10.05 39.37 -4.18
N GLY A 643 9.43 38.92 -3.09
CA GLY A 643 8.12 39.45 -2.67
C GLY A 643 6.97 38.93 -3.54
N GLN A 644 5.90 39.69 -3.67
CA GLN A 644 4.67 39.31 -4.39
C GLN A 644 4.42 40.25 -5.55
N LEU A 645 3.74 39.77 -6.61
CA LEU A 645 3.26 40.64 -7.69
C LEU A 645 2.12 41.51 -7.16
N GLU A 646 2.33 42.82 -7.13
CA GLU A 646 1.36 43.80 -6.62
C GLU A 646 0.41 44.27 -7.72
N SER A 647 0.92 44.44 -8.95
CA SER A 647 0.11 44.84 -10.10
C SER A 647 0.71 44.36 -11.42
N ILE A 648 -0.15 44.14 -12.40
CA ILE A 648 0.22 43.97 -13.81
C ILE A 648 -0.91 44.47 -14.70
N GLU A 649 -0.58 45.28 -15.69
CA GLU A 649 -1.55 45.78 -16.67
C GLU A 649 -0.92 45.95 -18.06
N PHE A 650 -1.74 45.81 -19.10
CA PHE A 650 -1.34 46.17 -20.46
C PHE A 650 -1.70 47.63 -20.73
N VAL A 651 -0.70 48.46 -21.02
CA VAL A 651 -0.90 49.86 -21.44
C VAL A 651 -1.33 49.92 -22.91
N GLU A 652 -0.76 49.04 -23.75
CA GLU A 652 -1.11 48.86 -25.15
C GLU A 652 -1.00 47.38 -25.55
N GLY A 653 -1.92 46.90 -26.39
CA GLY A 653 -1.92 45.50 -26.83
C GLY A 653 -2.48 44.53 -25.77
N GLY A 654 -2.03 43.29 -25.82
CA GLY A 654 -2.48 42.25 -24.90
C GLY A 654 -1.98 40.88 -25.32
N THR A 655 -1.58 40.09 -24.32
CA THR A 655 -1.06 38.75 -24.51
C THR A 655 -1.21 37.91 -23.26
N THR A 656 -0.74 36.67 -23.30
CA THR A 656 -0.79 35.74 -22.18
C THR A 656 0.33 36.02 -21.17
N VAL A 657 -0.01 35.98 -19.89
CA VAL A 657 0.91 36.17 -18.76
C VAL A 657 0.86 34.96 -17.84
N TYR A 658 2.03 34.49 -17.42
CA TYR A 658 2.15 33.43 -16.42
C TYR A 658 2.87 33.94 -15.18
N LEU A 659 2.26 33.77 -14.01
CA LEU A 659 2.87 33.99 -12.71
C LEU A 659 3.18 32.62 -12.09
N ASN A 660 4.45 32.35 -11.81
CA ASN A 660 4.93 31.07 -11.27
C ASN A 660 4.41 29.86 -12.08
N GLY A 661 4.37 29.99 -13.41
CA GLY A 661 3.88 28.95 -14.32
C GLY A 661 2.35 28.83 -14.45
N SER A 662 1.58 29.58 -13.64
CA SER A 662 0.11 29.64 -13.73
C SER A 662 -0.35 30.83 -14.56
N GLU A 663 -1.25 30.62 -15.51
CA GLU A 663 -1.79 31.70 -16.34
C GLU A 663 -2.63 32.66 -15.48
N ILE A 664 -2.37 33.96 -15.61
CA ILE A 664 -3.14 35.02 -14.94
C ILE A 664 -3.76 35.94 -15.99
N ASP A 665 -4.93 36.49 -15.67
CA ASP A 665 -5.54 37.56 -16.45
C ASP A 665 -5.18 38.91 -15.82
N PRO A 666 -4.31 39.73 -16.44
CA PRO A 666 -3.90 41.02 -15.89
C PRO A 666 -5.08 41.97 -15.61
N ALA A 667 -6.15 41.92 -16.41
CA ALA A 667 -7.30 42.81 -16.21
C ALA A 667 -8.12 42.46 -14.95
N ASN A 668 -7.97 41.24 -14.44
CA ASN A 668 -8.67 40.72 -13.27
C ASN A 668 -7.71 40.41 -12.11
N TYR A 669 -6.43 40.73 -12.24
CA TYR A 669 -5.42 40.48 -11.21
C TYR A 669 -5.52 41.54 -10.10
N ASN A 670 -5.97 41.13 -8.92
CA ASN A 670 -6.17 42.02 -7.76
C ASN A 670 -5.13 41.84 -6.65
N GLY A 671 -3.95 41.28 -6.95
CA GLY A 671 -2.87 41.09 -5.96
C GLY A 671 -3.23 40.15 -4.81
N THR A 672 -4.30 39.36 -4.94
CA THR A 672 -4.71 38.34 -3.96
C THR A 672 -4.61 36.96 -4.61
N THR A 673 -3.40 36.53 -4.93
CA THR A 673 -3.13 35.08 -4.93
C THR A 673 -3.15 34.66 -3.46
N THR A 674 -4.00 33.70 -3.12
CA THR A 674 -3.92 33.01 -1.83
C THR A 674 -2.51 32.46 -1.68
N GLU A 675 -1.68 33.16 -0.92
CA GLU A 675 -0.49 32.57 -0.31
C GLU A 675 -0.92 31.23 0.31
N PRO A 676 -0.21 30.13 0.02
CA PRO A 676 -0.46 28.87 0.72
C PRO A 676 -0.49 29.17 2.21
N ALA A 677 -1.48 28.66 2.93
CA ALA A 677 -1.56 28.98 4.35
C ALA A 677 -0.44 28.23 5.09
N LEU A 678 0.46 28.94 5.78
CA LEU A 678 1.33 28.35 6.79
C LEU A 678 0.47 27.47 7.69
N THR A 679 0.76 26.16 7.79
CA THR A 679 -0.14 25.24 8.48
C THR A 679 0.65 24.38 9.46
N VAL A 680 0.31 24.46 10.75
CA VAL A 680 0.88 23.60 11.79
C VAL A 680 -0.21 22.92 12.61
N THR A 681 -0.01 21.64 12.90
CA THR A 681 -0.89 20.83 13.73
C THR A 681 -0.19 20.44 15.02
N THR A 682 -0.91 20.56 16.15
CA THR A 682 -0.48 19.94 17.41
C THR A 682 -0.91 18.48 17.37
N ASP A 683 0.03 17.56 17.43
CA ASP A 683 -0.23 16.12 17.42
C ASP A 683 -0.29 15.57 18.83
N THR A 684 -0.75 14.33 18.99
CA THR A 684 -0.92 13.70 20.31
C THR A 684 0.42 13.54 21.03
N VAL A 685 0.45 13.91 22.32
CA VAL A 685 1.62 13.76 23.19
C VAL A 685 2.03 12.28 23.30
N SER A 686 3.33 12.01 23.38
CA SER A 686 3.89 10.69 23.65
C SER A 686 4.75 10.71 24.93
N ASP A 687 5.25 9.56 25.35
CA ASP A 687 6.15 9.41 26.51
C ASP A 687 5.69 10.11 27.80
N VAL A 688 4.37 10.14 28.04
CA VAL A 688 3.79 10.81 29.19
C VAL A 688 4.15 10.05 30.47
N LYS A 689 5.08 10.61 31.24
CA LYS A 689 5.50 10.15 32.57
C LYS A 689 4.98 11.10 33.64
N SER A 690 5.26 10.79 34.90
CA SER A 690 4.85 11.62 36.04
C SER A 690 5.51 13.01 36.04
N THR A 691 6.72 13.14 35.49
CA THR A 691 7.49 14.40 35.51
C THR A 691 7.98 14.86 34.13
N SER A 692 7.63 14.15 33.06
CA SER A 692 8.05 14.48 31.70
C SER A 692 7.01 14.02 30.67
N ALA A 693 7.05 14.61 29.47
CA ALA A 693 6.27 14.17 28.32
C ALA A 693 6.97 14.61 27.03
N THR A 694 6.67 13.98 25.89
CA THR A 694 7.15 14.39 24.57
C THR A 694 6.00 15.03 23.79
N LEU A 695 6.11 16.33 23.54
CA LEU A 695 5.12 17.10 22.77
C LEU A 695 5.40 16.91 21.28
N ASN A 696 4.36 16.61 20.49
CA ASN A 696 4.49 16.30 19.06
C ASN A 696 3.65 17.26 18.21
N GLY A 697 4.13 17.56 17.01
CA GLY A 697 3.46 18.43 16.05
C GLY A 697 3.95 18.19 14.64
N THR A 698 3.18 18.68 13.68
CA THR A 698 3.49 18.55 12.24
C THR A 698 3.36 19.92 11.60
N LEU A 699 4.42 20.37 10.94
CA LEU A 699 4.38 21.48 10.00
C LEU A 699 3.92 20.93 8.65
N SER A 700 2.66 21.16 8.32
CA SER A 700 2.03 20.61 7.11
C SER A 700 2.31 21.46 5.88
N ASP A 701 2.54 22.76 6.04
CA ASP A 701 2.88 23.68 4.96
C ASP A 701 3.67 24.86 5.53
N LEU A 702 4.68 25.33 4.79
CA LEU A 702 5.51 26.50 5.14
C LEU A 702 4.85 27.82 4.78
N GLY A 703 3.74 27.79 4.04
CA GLY A 703 2.98 28.97 3.67
C GLY A 703 3.65 29.87 2.65
N GLY A 704 4.56 29.32 1.83
CA GLY A 704 5.41 30.12 0.93
C GLY A 704 6.76 30.52 1.54
N ALA A 705 6.98 30.28 2.83
CA ALA A 705 8.27 30.54 3.47
C ALA A 705 9.36 29.53 3.07
N SER A 706 10.62 29.96 3.11
CA SER A 706 11.79 29.10 2.89
C SER A 706 12.18 28.26 4.10
N SER A 707 11.74 28.67 5.29
CA SER A 707 11.93 27.93 6.53
C SER A 707 10.96 28.43 7.60
N ALA A 708 10.79 27.64 8.66
CA ALA A 708 10.04 28.06 9.82
C ALA A 708 10.64 27.52 11.12
N ASP A 709 10.69 28.37 12.14
CA ASP A 709 11.05 28.01 13.51
C ASP A 709 9.82 27.44 14.22
N VAL A 710 9.86 26.14 14.51
CA VAL A 710 8.80 25.41 15.23
C VAL A 710 9.18 25.22 16.70
N ALA A 711 8.19 25.30 17.58
CA ALA A 711 8.31 25.06 19.01
C ALA A 711 6.98 24.56 19.60
N PHE A 712 6.98 24.25 20.89
CA PHE A 712 5.76 23.99 21.65
C PHE A 712 5.57 25.01 22.76
N GLU A 713 4.33 25.35 23.02
CA GLU A 713 3.94 26.03 24.25
C GLU A 713 3.16 25.04 25.11
N TYR A 714 3.48 24.96 26.41
CA TYR A 714 2.80 24.09 27.36
C TYR A 714 2.57 24.76 28.71
N ARG A 715 1.57 24.30 29.46
CA ARG A 715 1.23 24.81 30.80
C ARG A 715 0.40 23.80 31.59
N PRO A 716 0.40 23.82 32.93
CA PRO A 716 -0.70 23.23 33.70
C PRO A 716 -2.02 23.83 33.23
N ALA A 717 -3.08 23.03 33.17
CA ALA A 717 -4.38 23.46 32.64
C ALA A 717 -4.86 24.76 33.33
N GLY A 718 -5.11 25.81 32.53
CA GLY A 718 -5.49 27.14 33.03
C GLY A 718 -4.34 28.01 33.59
N GLY A 719 -3.08 27.56 33.47
CA GLY A 719 -1.88 28.29 33.87
C GLY A 719 -1.35 29.29 32.83
N SER A 720 -0.08 29.69 32.98
CA SER A 720 0.64 30.51 32.00
C SER A 720 1.46 29.64 31.04
N TRP A 721 1.46 29.98 29.75
CA TRP A 721 2.24 29.27 28.73
C TRP A 721 3.74 29.37 28.97
N THR A 722 4.42 28.24 28.80
CA THR A 722 5.87 28.11 28.78
C THR A 722 6.27 27.58 27.41
N ALA A 723 7.15 28.30 26.70
CA ALA A 723 7.66 27.86 25.41
C ALA A 723 8.86 26.92 25.59
N THR A 724 8.97 25.93 24.71
CA THR A 724 10.16 25.10 24.55
C THR A 724 11.21 25.78 23.66
N ALA A 725 12.36 25.15 23.43
CA ALA A 725 13.37 25.70 22.52
C ALA A 725 12.93 25.53 21.06
N THR A 726 13.24 26.49 20.19
CA THR A 726 12.88 26.43 18.76
C THR A 726 13.76 25.43 18.00
N GLN A 727 13.17 24.85 16.95
CA GLN A 727 13.82 24.04 15.92
C GLN A 727 13.47 24.64 14.56
N THR A 728 14.45 24.87 13.69
CA THR A 728 14.19 25.37 12.32
C THR A 728 13.94 24.20 11.36
N LEU A 729 12.85 24.27 10.60
CA LEU A 729 12.55 23.36 9.51
C LEU A 729 12.61 24.12 8.18
N SER A 730 13.18 23.51 7.14
CA SER A 730 13.25 24.04 5.76
C SER A 730 12.30 23.30 4.80
N SER A 731 11.49 22.38 5.33
CA SER A 731 10.44 21.66 4.60
C SER A 731 9.31 21.30 5.57
N SER A 732 8.13 20.97 5.04
CA SER A 732 7.07 20.33 5.83
C SER A 732 7.57 19.04 6.48
N GLY A 733 7.08 18.73 7.67
CA GLY A 733 7.51 17.54 8.41
C GLY A 733 7.06 17.54 9.86
N SER A 734 7.25 16.41 10.53
CA SER A 734 7.00 16.27 11.96
C SER A 734 8.15 16.83 12.80
N PHE A 735 7.81 17.33 13.98
CA PHE A 735 8.77 17.76 14.98
C PHE A 735 8.26 17.41 16.38
N SER A 736 9.18 17.23 17.33
CA SER A 736 8.85 16.85 18.69
C SER A 736 9.83 17.43 19.71
N GLN A 737 9.37 17.57 20.96
CA GLN A 737 10.21 18.05 22.04
C GLN A 737 9.82 17.48 23.39
N SER A 738 10.81 16.91 24.09
CA SER A 738 10.63 16.43 25.46
C SER A 738 10.63 17.58 26.45
N VAL A 739 9.59 17.65 27.29
CA VAL A 739 9.48 18.56 28.43
C VAL A 739 9.69 17.79 29.73
N SER A 740 10.30 18.43 30.72
CA SER A 740 10.60 17.84 32.03
C SER A 740 10.21 18.80 33.16
N GLY A 741 10.22 18.31 34.40
CA GLY A 741 9.81 19.09 35.57
C GLY A 741 8.29 19.23 35.72
N LEU A 742 7.51 18.34 35.07
CA LEU A 742 6.07 18.30 35.25
C LEU A 742 5.73 17.81 36.67
N SER A 743 4.65 18.33 37.24
CA SER A 743 3.99 17.74 38.41
C SER A 743 3.16 16.53 37.98
N GLY A 744 3.27 15.41 38.70
CA GLY A 744 2.50 14.18 38.43
C GLY A 744 1.01 14.35 38.72
N SER A 745 0.19 13.45 38.14
CA SER A 745 -1.27 13.49 38.24
C SER A 745 -1.89 14.88 37.92
N THR A 746 -1.25 15.67 37.06
CA THR A 746 -1.65 17.04 36.72
C THR A 746 -2.04 17.12 35.25
N ASP A 747 -3.14 17.81 34.96
CA ASP A 747 -3.56 18.11 33.58
C ASP A 747 -2.73 19.27 33.01
N TYR A 748 -2.21 19.08 31.80
CA TYR A 748 -1.48 20.05 31.01
C TYR A 748 -2.21 20.36 29.72
N GLU A 749 -2.07 21.60 29.26
CA GLU A 749 -2.41 22.04 27.92
C GLU A 749 -1.11 22.27 27.15
N TYR A 750 -1.07 21.90 25.87
CA TYR A 750 0.05 22.19 24.97
C TYR A 750 -0.44 22.48 23.54
N ARG A 751 0.37 23.22 22.79
CA ARG A 751 0.14 23.51 21.37
C ARG A 751 1.47 23.68 20.62
N ALA A 752 1.49 23.28 19.37
CA ALA A 752 2.54 23.65 18.43
C ALA A 752 2.48 25.16 18.14
N ALA A 753 3.64 25.79 17.99
CA ALA A 753 3.79 27.18 17.58
C ALA A 753 4.86 27.24 16.48
N VAL A 754 4.61 28.04 15.44
CA VAL A 754 5.52 28.20 14.31
C VAL A 754 5.67 29.68 13.96
N ALA A 755 6.89 30.08 13.62
CA ALA A 755 7.23 31.37 13.04
C ALA A 755 8.02 31.15 11.75
N ALA A 756 7.44 31.50 10.62
CA ALA A 756 8.00 31.37 9.28
C ALA A 756 9.01 32.49 8.96
N SER A 757 9.89 32.23 8.00
CA SER A 757 10.99 33.13 7.62
C SER A 757 10.52 34.43 6.93
N ASP A 758 9.31 34.44 6.39
CA ASP A 758 8.60 35.60 5.83
C ASP A 758 7.88 36.45 6.89
N GLY A 759 7.86 36.00 8.15
CA GLY A 759 7.25 36.69 9.28
C GLY A 759 5.88 36.16 9.69
N ASP A 760 5.33 35.18 8.97
CA ASP A 760 4.06 34.55 9.35
C ASP A 760 4.19 33.74 10.63
N THR A 761 3.12 33.72 11.42
CA THR A 761 3.08 32.94 12.67
C THR A 761 1.78 32.20 12.80
N MET A 762 1.85 30.96 13.30
CA MET A 762 0.68 30.14 13.56
C MET A 762 0.84 29.35 14.85
N THR A 763 -0.28 29.07 15.52
CA THR A 763 -0.34 28.04 16.56
C THR A 763 -1.31 26.94 16.15
N GLY A 764 -0.94 25.69 16.40
CA GLY A 764 -1.84 24.56 16.25
C GLY A 764 -2.96 24.56 17.30
N GLY A 765 -3.90 23.63 17.15
CA GLY A 765 -4.96 23.44 18.13
C GLY A 765 -4.41 23.07 19.51
N THR A 766 -4.97 23.61 20.59
CA THR A 766 -4.59 23.21 21.95
C THR A 766 -5.05 21.79 22.24
N LYS A 767 -4.12 20.93 22.66
CA LYS A 767 -4.40 19.59 23.17
C LYS A 767 -4.14 19.53 24.67
N THR A 768 -4.74 18.56 25.33
CA THR A 768 -4.56 18.30 26.76
C THR A 768 -3.94 16.94 26.99
N PHE A 769 -3.13 16.81 28.03
CA PHE A 769 -2.71 15.52 28.55
C PHE A 769 -2.61 15.55 30.07
N THR A 770 -2.87 14.42 30.72
CA THR A 770 -2.60 14.27 32.15
C THR A 770 -1.24 13.62 32.30
N SER A 771 -0.29 14.28 32.96
CA SER A 771 0.99 13.67 33.33
C SER A 771 0.72 12.35 34.05
N GLY A 772 1.60 11.36 33.90
CA GLY A 772 1.49 10.07 34.57
C GLY A 772 1.22 10.23 36.08
N GLN A 773 0.62 9.21 36.69
CA GLN A 773 0.37 9.25 38.12
C GLN A 773 1.66 9.65 38.83
N ALA A 774 1.58 10.65 39.72
CA ALA A 774 2.60 10.78 40.74
C ALA A 774 2.67 9.39 41.37
N THR A 775 3.79 8.67 41.18
CA THR A 775 3.95 7.31 41.69
C THR A 775 3.74 7.44 43.19
N THR A 776 2.56 7.06 43.66
CA THR A 776 2.34 6.79 45.07
C THR A 776 3.07 5.49 45.28
N ASP A 777 4.34 5.66 45.60
CA ASP A 777 5.14 4.71 46.36
C ASP A 777 4.24 3.80 47.20
N SER A 778 4.26 2.51 46.88
CA SER A 778 3.44 1.49 47.51
C SER A 778 4.33 0.68 48.45
N PRO A 779 3.98 0.53 49.74
CA PRO A 779 4.81 -0.25 50.64
C PRO A 779 4.84 -1.74 50.24
N PRO A 780 5.95 -2.45 50.51
CA PRO A 780 6.08 -3.88 50.23
C PRO A 780 5.12 -4.71 51.10
N ASN A 781 4.86 -5.94 50.68
CA ASN A 781 4.04 -6.93 51.38
C ASN A 781 4.83 -8.21 51.72
N ILE A 782 4.48 -8.83 52.86
CA ILE A 782 4.93 -10.18 53.21
C ILE A 782 3.79 -11.14 52.89
N ASP A 783 3.89 -11.82 51.75
CA ASP A 783 2.86 -12.73 51.27
C ASP A 783 2.91 -14.09 51.96
N ARG A 784 4.10 -14.50 52.45
CA ARG A 784 4.30 -15.77 53.14
C ARG A 784 5.45 -15.69 54.14
N LEU A 785 5.20 -16.16 55.35
CA LEU A 785 6.21 -16.49 56.36
C LEU A 785 5.84 -17.80 57.06
N ASN A 786 6.47 -18.89 56.64
CA ASN A 786 6.27 -20.21 57.22
C ASN A 786 7.54 -20.68 57.92
N VAL A 787 7.43 -21.00 59.21
CA VAL A 787 8.57 -21.43 60.04
C VAL A 787 8.32 -22.82 60.59
N PHE A 788 9.33 -23.68 60.48
CA PHE A 788 9.29 -25.07 60.92
C PHE A 788 10.51 -25.41 61.76
N GLU A 789 10.37 -26.33 62.72
CA GLU A 789 11.49 -26.90 63.48
C GLU A 789 11.56 -28.42 63.27
N ALA A 790 12.77 -28.94 63.02
CA ALA A 790 13.00 -30.34 62.70
C ALA A 790 13.23 -31.24 63.95
N GLY A 791 12.23 -31.32 64.84
CA GLY A 791 11.97 -32.46 65.72
C GLY A 791 12.55 -32.41 67.15
N ARG A 792 11.69 -32.77 68.12
CA ARG A 792 11.99 -32.84 69.56
C ARG A 792 12.94 -34.01 69.89
N ASN A 793 13.87 -33.76 70.82
CA ASN A 793 14.98 -34.62 71.30
C ASN A 793 16.37 -34.38 70.67
N ASN A 794 16.57 -33.24 70.00
CA ASN A 794 17.90 -32.78 69.58
C ASN A 794 18.43 -31.74 70.59
N PRO A 795 19.68 -31.82 71.07
CA PRO A 795 20.27 -30.75 71.86
C PRO A 795 20.40 -29.44 71.06
N HIS A 796 20.20 -29.43 69.74
CA HIS A 796 20.26 -28.24 68.87
C HIS A 796 18.87 -27.97 68.26
N ALA A 797 18.52 -26.69 68.08
CA ALA A 797 17.34 -26.32 67.28
C ALA A 797 17.72 -26.23 65.79
N ARG A 798 16.82 -26.68 64.91
CA ARG A 798 16.93 -26.51 63.45
C ARG A 798 15.69 -25.82 62.92
N ILE A 799 15.81 -24.53 62.66
CA ILE A 799 14.71 -23.68 62.22
C ILE A 799 14.78 -23.51 60.71
N THR A 800 13.74 -23.91 59.98
CA THR A 800 13.57 -23.66 58.56
C THR A 800 12.57 -22.54 58.35
N VAL A 801 12.92 -21.52 57.58
CA VAL A 801 12.10 -20.35 57.28
C VAL A 801 11.85 -20.30 55.78
N ASN A 802 10.60 -20.43 55.34
CA ASN A 802 10.17 -20.25 53.96
C ASN A 802 9.38 -18.95 53.84
N TRP A 803 9.86 -18.04 53.01
CA TRP A 803 9.26 -16.71 52.85
C TRP A 803 9.01 -16.35 51.39
N TYR A 804 8.05 -15.47 51.16
CA TYR A 804 7.74 -14.83 49.87
C TYR A 804 7.19 -13.43 50.15
N VAL A 805 7.69 -12.45 49.41
CA VAL A 805 7.37 -11.03 49.53
C VAL A 805 7.10 -10.46 48.15
N SER A 806 6.29 -9.40 48.10
CA SER A 806 5.94 -8.68 46.88
C SER A 806 6.00 -7.19 47.09
N ASP A 807 6.21 -6.46 46.00
CA ASP A 807 6.08 -5.03 45.93
C ASP A 807 5.34 -4.63 44.65
N MET A 808 4.36 -3.74 44.77
CA MET A 808 3.40 -3.46 43.69
C MET A 808 4.00 -2.58 42.59
N ASP A 809 4.84 -1.63 42.97
CA ASP A 809 5.56 -0.72 42.07
C ASP A 809 6.97 -1.22 41.71
N GLY A 810 7.43 -2.30 42.35
CA GLY A 810 8.56 -3.10 41.90
C GLY A 810 9.92 -2.57 42.31
N ASP A 811 10.00 -1.79 43.38
CA ASP A 811 11.22 -1.17 43.87
C ASP A 811 11.76 -1.79 45.18
N LEU A 812 11.40 -3.05 45.46
CA LEU A 812 11.89 -3.80 46.62
C LEU A 812 13.42 -3.65 46.79
N ASP A 813 13.86 -3.27 47.99
CA ASP A 813 15.26 -2.99 48.33
C ASP A 813 15.85 -4.04 49.27
N THR A 814 15.25 -4.30 50.42
CA THR A 814 15.87 -5.16 51.45
C THR A 814 14.87 -6.13 52.08
N VAL A 815 15.27 -7.40 52.26
CA VAL A 815 14.59 -8.38 53.13
C VAL A 815 15.55 -8.78 54.23
N SER A 816 15.11 -8.78 55.49
CA SER A 816 15.93 -9.22 56.63
C SER A 816 15.18 -10.20 57.52
N LEU A 817 15.86 -11.29 57.88
CA LEU A 817 15.39 -12.26 58.86
C LEU A 817 16.19 -12.15 60.15
N LYS A 818 15.50 -12.21 61.28
CA LYS A 818 16.08 -12.17 62.62
C LYS A 818 15.47 -13.27 63.48
N ILE A 819 16.31 -14.05 64.14
CA ILE A 819 15.87 -15.09 65.10
C ILE A 819 16.33 -14.69 66.50
N THR A 820 15.39 -14.60 67.43
CA THR A 820 15.65 -14.35 68.85
C THR A 820 15.22 -15.53 69.72
N ASP A 821 15.97 -15.81 70.78
CA ASP A 821 15.59 -16.79 71.81
C ASP A 821 14.57 -16.21 72.80
N ASP A 822 14.15 -17.05 73.77
CA ASP A 822 13.19 -16.73 74.83
C ASP A 822 13.65 -15.63 75.80
N THR A 823 14.95 -15.32 75.82
CA THR A 823 15.50 -14.19 76.58
C THR A 823 15.44 -12.86 75.82
N GLY A 824 15.05 -12.91 74.54
CA GLY A 824 15.08 -11.78 73.62
C GLY A 824 16.44 -11.54 72.96
N SER A 825 17.41 -12.46 73.14
CA SER A 825 18.75 -12.33 72.55
C SER A 825 18.72 -12.77 71.08
N VAL A 826 19.38 -11.99 70.21
CA VAL A 826 19.50 -12.32 68.78
C VAL A 826 20.51 -13.46 68.60
N VAL A 827 20.04 -14.60 68.12
CA VAL A 827 20.88 -15.79 67.90
C VAL A 827 21.30 -15.93 66.43
N ARG A 828 20.49 -15.41 65.50
CA ARG A 828 20.79 -15.34 64.06
C ARG A 828 20.17 -14.09 63.41
N SER A 829 20.82 -13.59 62.37
CA SER A 829 20.33 -12.52 61.51
C SER A 829 20.90 -12.69 60.11
N THR A 830 20.07 -12.52 59.08
CA THR A 830 20.43 -12.58 57.65
C THR A 830 19.70 -11.45 56.92
N SER A 831 20.31 -10.89 55.88
CA SER A 831 19.71 -9.85 55.05
C SER A 831 20.08 -10.04 53.58
N TRP A 832 19.14 -9.73 52.70
CA TRP A 832 19.30 -9.70 51.24
C TRP A 832 18.96 -8.31 50.74
N THR A 833 19.73 -7.83 49.78
CA THR A 833 19.50 -6.56 49.07
C THR A 833 19.15 -6.83 47.62
N PHE A 834 18.24 -6.03 47.08
CA PHE A 834 17.65 -6.12 45.76
C PHE A 834 17.79 -4.75 45.09
N ASN A 835 17.96 -4.73 43.77
CA ASN A 835 18.09 -3.49 42.99
C ASN A 835 16.79 -3.24 42.21
N GLY A 836 15.65 -3.22 42.92
CA GLY A 836 14.32 -3.14 42.32
C GLY A 836 13.84 -4.48 41.73
N THR A 837 12.84 -5.07 42.38
CA THR A 837 12.09 -6.23 41.89
C THR A 837 10.68 -6.19 42.47
N SER A 838 9.70 -6.76 41.77
CA SER A 838 8.32 -6.84 42.28
C SER A 838 8.08 -8.01 43.22
N THR A 839 8.99 -8.99 43.31
CA THR A 839 8.85 -10.12 44.26
C THR A 839 10.20 -10.72 44.64
N ALA A 840 10.26 -11.39 45.81
CA ALA A 840 11.38 -12.23 46.22
C ALA A 840 10.91 -13.40 47.11
N SER A 841 11.61 -14.53 47.09
CA SER A 841 11.38 -15.68 47.99
C SER A 841 12.65 -16.47 48.24
N ASP A 842 12.73 -17.13 49.40
CA ASP A 842 13.74 -18.14 49.68
C ASP A 842 13.28 -19.16 50.75
N THR A 843 14.07 -20.19 50.99
CA THR A 843 13.95 -21.13 52.11
C THR A 843 15.28 -21.33 52.82
N ASP A 844 15.37 -20.81 54.04
CA ASP A 844 16.60 -20.78 54.85
C ASP A 844 16.56 -21.78 56.01
N GLU A 845 17.67 -22.48 56.26
CA GLU A 845 17.82 -23.37 57.43
C GLU A 845 18.88 -22.85 58.41
N TYR A 846 18.48 -22.65 59.67
CA TYR A 846 19.32 -22.18 60.76
C TYR A 846 19.50 -23.24 61.83
N ARG A 847 20.75 -23.65 62.07
CA ARG A 847 21.10 -24.53 63.21
C ARG A 847 21.62 -23.74 64.39
N ILE A 848 20.95 -23.86 65.54
CA ILE A 848 21.31 -23.21 66.80
C ILE A 848 21.85 -24.26 67.77
N ARG A 849 23.11 -24.11 68.19
CA ARG A 849 23.76 -25.14 69.02
C ARG A 849 23.30 -25.06 70.48
N LYS A 850 22.94 -26.18 71.11
CA LYS A 850 22.48 -26.23 72.52
C LYS A 850 21.16 -25.46 72.73
N GLY A 851 20.33 -25.42 71.69
CA GLY A 851 19.13 -24.61 71.61
C GLY A 851 17.80 -25.38 71.69
N GLY A 852 17.81 -26.68 71.97
CA GLY A 852 16.58 -27.47 72.08
C GLY A 852 15.78 -27.12 73.35
N GLY A 853 14.44 -27.18 73.28
CA GLY A 853 13.55 -26.86 74.40
C GLY A 853 13.36 -25.36 74.66
N VAL A 854 13.67 -24.52 73.68
CA VAL A 854 13.58 -23.05 73.72
C VAL A 854 12.59 -22.58 72.65
N ASP A 855 11.80 -21.56 72.97
CA ASP A 855 10.95 -20.88 71.99
C ASP A 855 11.77 -19.82 71.26
N TYR A 856 11.72 -19.86 69.92
CA TYR A 856 12.38 -18.88 69.07
C TYR A 856 11.35 -18.01 68.36
N THR A 857 11.57 -16.70 68.38
CA THR A 857 10.83 -15.77 67.53
C THR A 857 11.62 -15.52 66.27
N VAL A 858 10.99 -15.75 65.11
CA VAL A 858 11.53 -15.43 63.79
C VAL A 858 10.79 -14.20 63.28
N SER A 859 11.51 -13.10 63.10
CA SER A 859 10.98 -11.85 62.54
C SER A 859 11.53 -11.64 61.12
N ILE A 860 10.67 -11.21 60.21
CA ILE A 860 11.03 -10.72 58.87
C ILE A 860 10.74 -9.22 58.80
N ALA A 861 11.62 -8.46 58.17
CA ALA A 861 11.40 -7.06 57.80
C ALA A 861 11.75 -6.85 56.33
N VAL A 862 10.85 -6.20 55.60
CA VAL A 862 10.94 -5.95 54.17
C VAL A 862 10.88 -4.45 53.93
N THR A 863 11.74 -3.92 53.07
CA THR A 863 11.90 -2.49 52.82
C THR A 863 12.03 -2.23 51.33
N ASP A 864 11.42 -1.17 50.83
CA ASP A 864 11.53 -0.70 49.45
C ASP A 864 12.59 0.40 49.28
N SER A 865 12.82 0.84 48.05
CA SER A 865 13.83 1.85 47.72
C SER A 865 13.45 3.27 48.18
N ALA A 866 12.15 3.51 48.39
CA ALA A 866 11.62 4.75 48.95
C ALA A 866 11.69 4.81 50.48
N GLY A 867 11.95 3.67 51.13
CA GLY A 867 12.13 3.51 52.57
C GLY A 867 10.88 3.10 53.34
N ASN A 868 9.78 2.71 52.70
CA ASN A 868 8.67 2.08 53.44
C ASN A 868 9.04 0.68 53.86
N SER A 869 8.48 0.21 54.96
CA SER A 869 8.78 -1.13 55.47
C SER A 869 7.59 -1.82 56.10
N VAL A 870 7.54 -3.14 55.90
CA VAL A 870 6.60 -4.05 56.57
C VAL A 870 7.38 -5.09 57.37
N THR A 871 6.82 -5.52 58.50
CA THR A 871 7.42 -6.56 59.34
C THR A 871 6.39 -7.58 59.76
N ASP A 872 6.78 -8.84 59.85
CA ASP A 872 5.98 -9.92 60.43
C ASP A 872 6.86 -10.80 61.34
N GLN A 873 6.24 -11.55 62.24
CA GLN A 873 6.95 -12.48 63.11
C GLN A 873 6.11 -13.69 63.48
N THR A 874 6.79 -14.82 63.70
CA THR A 874 6.17 -16.04 64.19
C THR A 874 7.06 -16.73 65.21
N VAL A 875 6.44 -17.51 66.11
CA VAL A 875 7.15 -18.24 67.18
C VAL A 875 7.17 -19.72 66.84
N VAL A 876 8.34 -20.34 67.00
CA VAL A 876 8.53 -21.77 66.84
C VAL A 876 9.20 -22.35 68.09
N SER A 877 8.60 -23.40 68.65
CA SER A 877 9.15 -24.13 69.81
C SER A 877 10.08 -25.23 69.33
N SER A 878 11.30 -25.28 69.86
CA SER A 878 12.29 -26.35 69.62
C SER A 878 12.19 -27.51 70.59
#